data_AF-A0A7I8CC30-F1
#
_entry.id   AF-A0A7I8CC30-F1
#
_cell.length_a   1.000
_cell.length_b   1.000
_cell.length_c   1.000
_cell.angle_alpha   90.00
_cell.angle_beta   90.00
_cell.angle_gamma   90.00
#
_symmetry.space_group_name_H-M   'P 1'
#
loop_
_entity.id
_entity.type
_entity.pdbx_description
1 polymer ?
#
loop_
_entity_poly.entity_id
_entity_poly.type
_entity_poly.pdbx_seq_one_letter_code
_entity_poly.pdbx_strand_id
1 'polypeptide(L)'
;MRRIATNNSHKMPFGLAEGHHWKALIAGCATILLALLILQIPAARRVGACYFSTLSRFATKMGIDPTDVYRDAVKIDLIRILFGALVSYRYIPQLQYALAAGTPEQVAVASLSLLLAGCLVIGFAVPLASLALGILINPVIDTYLANPGIGSLVISMMALALVVLPAGTTLSVDAKLLQRPWGAATRALYAAWGSPSIERARVARLLPLLAYASISFCSAFQHSHEPEWQSGDMVGLLLMLPLMNPGSHAAFSWAAEHAPRLYSALSDIATGGMLAWQVLMIPLLLINRYTRILCIVWGIPFFLASQHMLNIKMLGVFEYVLWGLIFINVPGRADRQTVTVFFDDRCNLCDRTVRTISFVDVFRLIEFAPLSKNIERMRTHGVTEDDAQKDLVGVFAGHWNRSGYDLYLAITARVALLLPLWPVLKLGAISGIGPAIYRYVADRRRRLWGVCEMPKYRKRSASLPHLPEGSGLGIAPAIAIAFSVLLAAFVIAIPSETGWVKEGPAARTVAHVLGRAHLIFGMSRIDVFNKYDLEVYKHYVPMQVKDQDGSMSPAVLIPNNETSRSRLTNVQRVIARQPVYCGGRLADEALNLLPRNHPYRTKTMHADFYAVAIPGSKAPRDEVSGNLRLVCSVDAHFDASGNAVAQTTLSDFGTQLVRKAYFDSERVTGPWLDSVQSFPCTMESQRVAYWLRTSAAGVPESELVALWDFTRSSKNFEPMACLRFHAYTMKAAPSYAATESLPSGADSCRIESGIATAMASTALTADQRESAALATEASRRGDFDACSRYSASVRRAYLQRVIGDLPLGAFH
;
A
#
# COMPACT_ATOMS: atom_id res chain seq x y z
N MET A 1 34.28 -14.81 3.32
CA MET A 1 33.26 -15.90 3.44
C MET A 1 32.23 -15.70 4.56
N ARG A 2 32.54 -15.15 5.76
CA ARG A 2 31.52 -14.84 6.81
C ARG A 2 30.51 -13.71 6.50
N ARG A 3 30.75 -12.89 5.47
CA ARG A 3 29.83 -11.79 5.06
C ARG A 3 28.62 -12.23 4.22
N ILE A 4 28.53 -13.50 3.81
CA ILE A 4 27.52 -13.97 2.84
C ILE A 4 26.38 -14.75 3.53
N ALA A 5 26.59 -15.27 4.75
CA ALA A 5 25.58 -16.05 5.47
C ALA A 5 24.44 -15.22 6.10
N THR A 6 24.58 -13.89 6.17
CA THR A 6 23.50 -12.99 6.63
C THR A 6 22.62 -12.48 5.48
N ASN A 7 22.86 -12.93 4.24
CA ASN A 7 22.17 -12.44 3.05
C ASN A 7 20.93 -13.25 2.65
N ASN A 8 20.34 -14.01 3.58
CA ASN A 8 18.95 -14.50 3.49
C ASN A 8 17.95 -13.34 3.67
N SER A 9 18.19 -12.21 3.00
CA SER A 9 17.17 -11.20 2.80
C SER A 9 16.18 -11.80 1.80
N HIS A 10 15.11 -12.40 2.31
CA HIS A 10 13.94 -12.69 1.51
C HIS A 10 13.59 -11.40 0.77
N LYS A 11 13.77 -11.38 -0.56
CA LYS A 11 13.34 -10.27 -1.41
C LYS A 11 11.84 -10.11 -1.15
N MET A 12 11.48 -9.04 -0.47
CA MET A 12 10.10 -8.78 -0.13
C MET A 12 9.31 -8.46 -1.40
N PRO A 13 8.02 -8.83 -1.46
CA PRO A 13 7.24 -8.88 -2.68
C PRO A 13 7.18 -7.54 -3.40
N PHE A 14 7.08 -6.43 -2.67
CA PHE A 14 7.07 -5.10 -3.25
C PHE A 14 8.48 -4.54 -3.17
N GLY A 15 9.00 -4.05 -4.30
CA GLY A 15 10.30 -3.40 -4.40
C GLY A 15 10.54 -2.25 -3.42
N LEU A 16 9.57 -1.91 -2.55
CA LEU A 16 9.66 -1.03 -1.37
C LEU A 16 10.68 -1.52 -0.32
N ALA A 17 10.86 -2.83 -0.18
CA ALA A 17 11.63 -3.41 0.93
C ALA A 17 12.97 -4.08 0.53
N GLU A 18 13.39 -3.94 -0.73
CA GLU A 18 14.73 -4.36 -1.14
C GLU A 18 15.81 -3.45 -0.50
N GLY A 19 16.81 -4.05 0.14
CA GLY A 19 17.91 -3.34 0.79
C GLY A 19 17.83 -3.29 2.32
N HIS A 20 18.85 -2.69 2.94
CA HIS A 20 18.97 -2.63 4.40
C HIS A 20 18.01 -1.58 4.98
N HIS A 21 16.82 -2.01 5.38
CA HIS A 21 15.79 -1.15 5.98
C HIS A 21 16.28 -0.37 7.22
N TRP A 22 17.15 -0.96 8.05
CA TRP A 22 17.82 -0.26 9.15
C TRP A 22 18.72 0.88 8.67
N LYS A 23 19.42 0.71 7.56
CA LYS A 23 20.23 1.78 6.95
C LYS A 23 19.34 2.93 6.49
N ALA A 24 18.20 2.62 5.86
CA ALA A 24 17.22 3.63 5.46
C ALA A 24 16.70 4.41 6.68
N LEU A 25 16.31 3.72 7.75
CA LEU A 25 15.88 4.34 9.00
C LEU A 25 16.97 5.25 9.59
N ILE A 26 18.19 4.72 9.76
CA ILE A 26 19.31 5.45 10.36
C ILE A 26 19.66 6.69 9.53
N ALA A 27 19.79 6.55 8.20
CA ALA A 27 20.11 7.67 7.31
C ALA A 27 18.99 8.73 7.31
N GLY A 28 17.73 8.30 7.31
CA GLY A 28 16.58 9.21 7.42
C GLY A 28 16.57 10.00 8.74
N CYS A 29 16.71 9.29 9.87
CA CYS A 29 16.81 9.91 11.19
C CYS A 29 18.02 10.84 11.32
N ALA A 30 19.18 10.43 10.80
CA ALA A 30 20.40 11.24 10.78
C ALA A 30 20.20 12.53 9.96
N THR A 31 19.47 12.46 8.85
CA THR A 31 19.14 13.64 8.03
C THR A 31 18.26 14.63 8.80
N ILE A 32 17.24 14.14 9.52
CA ILE A 32 16.40 14.99 10.40
C ILE A 32 17.24 15.60 11.53
N LEU A 33 18.06 14.79 12.21
CA LEU A 33 18.89 15.25 13.32
C LEU A 33 19.91 16.30 12.86
N LEU A 34 20.56 16.07 11.71
CA LEU A 34 21.50 17.03 11.12
C LEU A 34 20.81 18.36 10.81
N ALA A 35 19.61 18.34 10.22
CA ALA A 35 18.83 19.55 9.97
C ALA A 35 18.48 20.29 11.28
N LEU A 36 18.10 19.56 12.34
CA LEU A 36 17.84 20.14 13.67
C LEU A 36 19.08 20.79 14.28
N LEU A 37 20.24 20.13 14.18
CA LEU A 37 21.52 20.63 14.68
C LEU A 37 21.96 21.89 13.93
N ILE A 38 21.86 21.88 12.59
CA ILE A 38 22.17 23.05 11.76
C ILE A 38 21.32 24.26 12.16
N LEU A 39 20.02 24.07 12.40
CA LEU A 39 19.11 25.15 12.81
C LEU A 39 19.32 25.67 14.25
N GLN A 40 20.20 25.04 15.03
CA GLN A 40 20.65 25.63 16.30
C GLN A 40 21.60 26.81 16.06
N ILE A 41 22.24 26.90 14.88
CA ILE A 41 23.09 28.02 14.50
C ILE A 41 22.18 29.21 14.14
N PRO A 42 22.31 30.39 14.77
CA PRO A 42 21.40 31.52 14.56
C PRO A 42 21.28 31.97 13.10
N ALA A 43 22.39 31.98 12.35
CA ALA A 43 22.38 32.32 10.93
C ALA A 43 21.59 31.29 10.11
N ALA A 44 21.83 30.00 10.32
CA ALA A 44 21.10 28.93 9.66
C ALA A 44 19.61 28.91 10.04
N ARG A 45 19.27 29.28 11.29
CA ARG A 45 17.88 29.43 11.73
C ARG A 45 17.13 30.48 10.90
N ARG A 46 17.75 31.63 10.63
CA ARG A 46 17.17 32.68 9.76
C ARG A 46 16.97 32.19 8.34
N VAL A 47 17.96 31.48 7.79
CA VAL A 47 17.86 30.86 6.45
C VAL A 47 16.74 29.82 6.41
N GLY A 48 16.65 28.94 7.42
CA GLY A 48 15.59 27.95 7.54
C GLY A 48 14.20 28.56 7.65
N ALA A 49 14.04 29.66 8.39
CA ALA A 49 12.77 30.40 8.46
C ALA A 49 12.40 31.04 7.11
N CYS A 50 13.36 31.66 6.40
CA CYS A 50 13.15 32.21 5.07
C CYS A 50 12.76 31.12 4.05
N TYR A 51 13.44 29.98 4.11
CA TYR A 51 13.14 28.80 3.31
C TYR A 51 11.71 28.29 3.58
N PHE A 52 11.34 28.14 4.85
CA PHE A 52 10.00 27.70 5.27
C PHE A 52 8.90 28.67 4.80
N SER A 53 9.12 29.99 4.92
CA SER A 53 8.20 31.01 4.41
C SER A 53 8.09 30.96 2.88
N THR A 54 9.17 30.62 2.17
CA THR A 54 9.15 30.42 0.72
C THR A 54 8.30 29.22 0.31
N LEU A 55 8.39 28.10 1.04
CA LEU A 55 7.48 26.96 0.86
C LEU A 55 6.02 27.35 1.13
N SER A 56 5.76 28.11 2.19
CA SER A 56 4.41 28.63 2.51
C SER A 56 3.84 29.47 1.35
N ARG A 57 4.63 30.39 0.78
CA ARG A 57 4.24 31.19 -0.39
C ARG A 57 3.99 30.33 -1.63
N PHE A 58 4.80 29.29 -1.84
CA PHE A 58 4.61 28.34 -2.94
C PHE A 58 3.31 27.55 -2.79
N ALA A 59 2.99 27.09 -1.58
CA ALA A 59 1.73 26.42 -1.28
C ALA A 59 0.50 27.31 -1.59
N THR A 60 0.57 28.61 -1.27
CA THR A 60 -0.49 29.57 -1.62
C THR A 60 -0.71 29.65 -3.15
N LYS A 61 0.37 29.64 -3.95
CA LYS A 61 0.26 29.60 -5.42
C LYS A 61 -0.47 28.35 -5.92
N MET A 62 -0.30 27.21 -5.24
CA MET A 62 -1.03 25.96 -5.51
C MET A 62 -2.48 25.96 -5.02
N GLY A 63 -2.95 27.04 -4.38
CA GLY A 63 -4.31 27.14 -3.83
C GLY A 63 -4.48 26.59 -2.43
N ILE A 64 -3.38 26.25 -1.78
CA ILE A 64 -3.37 25.84 -0.38
C ILE A 64 -3.34 27.11 0.46
N ASP A 65 -4.52 27.59 0.82
CA ASP A 65 -4.68 28.84 1.55
C ASP A 65 -5.66 28.71 2.73
N PRO A 66 -5.20 28.21 3.89
CA PRO A 66 -6.01 28.23 5.09
C PRO A 66 -6.24 29.69 5.52
N THR A 67 -7.50 30.04 5.76
CA THR A 67 -7.89 31.41 6.14
C THR A 67 -7.86 31.65 7.65
N ASP A 68 -7.99 30.59 8.45
CA ASP A 68 -8.11 30.65 9.91
C ASP A 68 -7.32 29.49 10.53
N VAL A 69 -6.37 29.81 11.42
CA VAL A 69 -5.49 28.83 12.06
C VAL A 69 -6.27 27.87 12.94
N TYR A 70 -7.24 28.37 13.71
CA TYR A 70 -8.01 27.56 14.65
C TYR A 70 -8.87 26.55 13.92
N ARG A 71 -9.60 27.00 12.89
CA ARG A 71 -10.44 26.14 12.06
C ARG A 71 -9.62 25.07 11.36
N ASP A 72 -8.43 25.42 10.89
CA ASP A 72 -7.57 24.44 10.26
C ASP A 72 -6.97 23.45 11.26
N ALA A 73 -6.61 23.90 12.47
CA ALA A 73 -6.17 23.00 13.55
C ALA A 73 -7.28 22.00 13.93
N VAL A 74 -8.54 22.45 14.02
CA VAL A 74 -9.71 21.58 14.24
C VAL A 74 -9.88 20.58 13.11
N LYS A 75 -9.78 21.03 11.85
CA LYS A 75 -9.86 20.14 10.67
C LYS A 75 -8.80 19.05 10.73
N ILE A 76 -7.57 19.44 11.01
CA ILE A 76 -6.41 18.55 11.09
C ILE A 76 -6.57 17.58 12.26
N ASP A 77 -7.16 18.01 13.38
CA ASP A 77 -7.50 17.12 14.48
C ASP A 77 -8.57 16.08 14.13
N LEU A 78 -9.60 16.46 13.36
CA LEU A 78 -10.60 15.50 12.87
C LEU A 78 -9.97 14.49 11.91
N ILE A 79 -9.11 14.96 11.00
CA ILE A 79 -8.36 14.11 10.07
C ILE A 79 -7.43 13.17 10.85
N ARG A 80 -6.74 13.67 11.88
CA ARG A 80 -5.89 12.86 12.77
C ARG A 80 -6.69 11.72 13.41
N ILE A 81 -7.89 12.00 13.94
CA ILE A 81 -8.74 10.98 14.57
C ILE A 81 -9.13 9.90 13.54
N LEU A 82 -9.61 10.32 12.37
CA LEU A 82 -9.98 9.40 11.29
C LEU A 82 -8.78 8.58 10.81
N PHE A 83 -7.63 9.23 10.61
CA PHE A 83 -6.38 8.61 10.23
C PHE A 83 -5.95 7.54 11.24
N GLY A 84 -5.90 7.88 12.54
CA GLY A 84 -5.57 6.93 13.60
C GLY A 84 -6.56 5.76 13.68
N ALA A 85 -7.85 6.00 13.43
CA ALA A 85 -8.87 4.95 13.41
C ALA A 85 -8.67 3.99 12.23
N LEU A 86 -8.34 4.51 11.04
CA LEU A 86 -8.07 3.71 9.85
C LEU A 86 -6.78 2.91 9.97
N VAL A 87 -5.73 3.49 10.55
CA VAL A 87 -4.49 2.76 10.87
C VAL A 87 -4.77 1.65 11.88
N SER A 88 -5.56 1.93 12.93
CA SER A 88 -6.00 0.90 13.88
C SER A 88 -6.75 -0.23 13.17
N TYR A 89 -7.72 0.11 12.33
CA TYR A 89 -8.48 -0.86 11.54
C TYR A 89 -7.58 -1.75 10.67
N ARG A 90 -6.55 -1.18 10.04
CA ARG A 90 -5.57 -1.93 9.24
C ARG A 90 -4.72 -2.90 10.07
N TYR A 91 -4.28 -2.52 11.27
CA TYR A 91 -3.35 -3.33 12.07
C TYR A 91 -4.01 -4.27 13.09
N ILE A 92 -5.31 -4.13 13.39
CA ILE A 92 -6.03 -5.08 14.26
C ILE A 92 -5.95 -6.51 13.70
N PRO A 93 -6.28 -6.78 12.41
CA PRO A 93 -6.13 -8.12 11.83
C PRO A 93 -4.69 -8.64 11.85
N GLN A 94 -3.71 -7.74 11.77
CA GLN A 94 -2.29 -8.10 11.80
C GLN A 94 -1.83 -8.53 13.18
N LEU A 95 -2.29 -7.86 14.24
CA LEU A 95 -2.04 -8.30 15.61
C LEU A 95 -2.70 -9.66 15.86
N GLN A 96 -3.94 -9.85 15.42
CA GLN A 96 -4.64 -11.14 15.55
C GLN A 96 -3.88 -12.27 14.86
N TYR A 97 -3.37 -12.03 13.64
CA TYR A 97 -2.55 -13.00 12.92
C TYR A 97 -1.22 -13.28 13.64
N ALA A 98 -0.51 -12.25 14.09
CA ALA A 98 0.76 -12.40 14.81
C ALA A 98 0.59 -13.18 16.13
N LEU A 99 -0.50 -12.93 16.85
CA LEU A 99 -0.87 -13.68 18.07
C LEU A 99 -1.15 -15.16 17.75
N ALA A 100 -1.90 -15.43 16.68
CA ALA A 100 -2.21 -16.79 16.25
C ALA A 100 -0.96 -17.55 15.75
N ALA A 101 -0.04 -16.85 15.09
CA ALA A 101 1.22 -17.41 14.60
C ALA A 101 2.27 -17.65 15.72
N GLY A 102 2.09 -17.05 16.90
CA GLY A 102 3.01 -17.20 18.03
C GLY A 102 4.37 -16.53 17.82
N THR A 103 4.47 -15.52 16.93
CA THR A 103 5.72 -14.83 16.60
C THR A 103 5.87 -13.55 17.45
N PRO A 104 6.67 -13.54 18.54
CA PRO A 104 6.70 -12.44 19.51
C PRO A 104 7.14 -11.11 18.89
N GLU A 105 8.04 -11.14 17.91
CA GLU A 105 8.50 -9.95 17.19
C GLU A 105 7.34 -9.27 16.42
N GLN A 106 6.54 -10.04 15.68
CA GLN A 106 5.39 -9.50 14.94
C GLN A 106 4.31 -8.99 15.90
N VAL A 107 4.10 -9.67 17.04
CA VAL A 107 3.16 -9.22 18.08
C VAL A 107 3.60 -7.86 18.64
N ALA A 108 4.88 -7.70 18.97
CA ALA A 108 5.42 -6.45 19.50
C ALA A 108 5.27 -5.30 18.50
N VAL A 109 5.61 -5.53 17.22
CA VAL A 109 5.51 -4.53 16.15
C VAL A 109 4.06 -4.15 15.85
N ALA A 110 3.15 -5.12 15.75
CA ALA A 110 1.72 -4.85 15.54
C ALA A 110 1.12 -4.09 16.73
N SER A 111 1.50 -4.46 17.97
CA SER A 111 1.06 -3.77 19.18
C SER A 111 1.58 -2.33 19.25
N LEU A 112 2.84 -2.09 18.89
CA LEU A 112 3.41 -0.75 18.79
C LEU A 112 2.64 0.10 17.77
N SER A 113 2.30 -0.48 16.62
CA SER A 113 1.54 0.21 15.56
C SER A 113 0.15 0.63 16.04
N LEU A 114 -0.55 -0.28 16.75
CA LEU A 114 -1.86 0.00 17.35
C LEU A 114 -1.77 1.01 18.50
N LEU A 115 -0.71 0.98 19.29
CA LEU A 115 -0.47 1.97 20.34
C LEU A 115 -0.29 3.36 19.74
N LEU A 116 0.56 3.50 18.71
CA LEU A 116 0.76 4.77 18.01
C LEU A 116 -0.54 5.26 17.37
N ALA A 117 -1.28 4.38 16.71
CA ALA A 117 -2.58 4.71 16.12
C ALA A 117 -3.62 5.11 17.18
N GLY A 118 -3.67 4.41 18.32
CA GLY A 118 -4.54 4.74 19.45
C GLY A 118 -4.22 6.09 20.09
N CYS A 119 -2.93 6.41 20.25
CA CYS A 119 -2.46 7.73 20.64
C CYS A 119 -2.92 8.81 19.65
N LEU A 120 -2.90 8.53 18.35
CA LEU A 120 -3.46 9.40 17.32
C LEU A 120 -4.98 9.47 17.32
N VAL A 121 -5.73 8.48 17.79
CA VAL A 121 -7.20 8.60 17.92
C VAL A 121 -7.54 9.48 19.12
N ILE A 122 -7.00 9.14 20.29
CA ILE A 122 -7.31 9.81 21.56
C ILE A 122 -6.71 11.23 21.61
N GLY A 123 -5.62 11.46 20.88
CA GLY A 123 -4.90 12.70 20.89
C GLY A 123 -3.98 12.82 22.11
N PHE A 124 -3.15 11.80 22.31
CA PHE A 124 -2.15 11.73 23.39
C PHE A 124 -0.74 11.69 22.80
N ALA A 125 0.13 12.59 23.25
CA ALA A 125 1.49 12.74 22.74
C ALA A 125 1.56 12.79 21.20
N VAL A 126 0.59 13.50 20.58
CA VAL A 126 0.34 13.45 19.12
C VAL A 126 1.58 13.74 18.27
N PRO A 127 2.42 14.76 18.58
CA PRO A 127 3.59 15.04 17.76
C PRO A 127 4.60 13.87 17.75
N LEU A 128 4.80 13.21 18.89
CA LEU A 128 5.67 12.02 18.99
C LEU A 128 5.06 10.82 18.29
N ALA A 129 3.77 10.56 18.52
CA ALA A 129 3.08 9.44 17.90
C ALA A 129 3.10 9.55 16.37
N SER A 130 2.88 10.76 15.84
CA SER A 130 2.94 11.05 14.40
C SER A 130 4.36 10.86 13.85
N LEU A 131 5.37 11.42 14.54
CA LEU A 131 6.78 11.30 14.12
C LEU A 131 7.25 9.84 14.12
N ALA A 132 6.98 9.11 15.20
CA ALA A 132 7.34 7.70 15.33
C ALA A 132 6.63 6.85 14.28
N LEU A 133 5.31 7.04 14.09
CA LEU A 133 4.56 6.31 13.08
C LEU A 133 5.11 6.60 11.68
N GLY A 134 5.29 7.88 11.30
CA GLY A 134 5.77 8.25 9.98
C GLY A 134 7.16 7.70 9.64
N ILE A 135 8.08 7.71 10.62
CA ILE A 135 9.45 7.21 10.46
C ILE A 135 9.50 5.68 10.45
N LEU A 136 8.71 4.99 11.28
CA LEU A 136 8.82 3.54 11.47
C LEU A 136 7.94 2.74 10.51
N ILE A 137 6.86 3.31 9.97
CA ILE A 137 5.82 2.55 9.24
C ILE A 137 6.39 1.72 8.09
N ASN A 138 7.18 2.34 7.23
CA ASN A 138 7.76 1.70 6.05
C ASN A 138 9.01 0.84 6.38
N PRO A 139 10.07 1.39 7.01
CA PRO A 139 11.32 0.63 7.20
C PRO A 139 11.24 -0.42 8.31
N VAL A 140 10.32 -0.32 9.26
CA VAL A 140 10.26 -1.25 10.40
C VAL A 140 8.93 -1.97 10.45
N ILE A 141 7.83 -1.24 10.65
CA ILE A 141 6.54 -1.86 10.97
C ILE A 141 6.08 -2.82 9.86
N ASP A 142 5.92 -2.33 8.64
CA ASP A 142 5.41 -3.17 7.55
C ASP A 142 6.43 -4.15 7.02
N THR A 143 7.72 -3.84 7.18
CA THR A 143 8.82 -4.76 6.87
C THR A 143 8.73 -6.01 7.75
N TYR A 144 8.60 -5.84 9.07
CA TYR A 144 8.51 -6.96 10.02
C TYR A 144 7.16 -7.69 9.96
N LEU A 145 6.08 -6.97 9.64
CA LEU A 145 4.76 -7.56 9.45
C LEU A 145 4.58 -8.18 8.05
N ALA A 146 5.59 -8.13 7.18
CA ALA A 146 5.52 -8.57 5.79
C ALA A 146 4.30 -7.99 5.04
N ASN A 147 3.97 -6.73 5.34
CA ASN A 147 2.87 -5.99 4.76
C ASN A 147 3.29 -4.64 4.12
N PRO A 148 4.44 -4.54 3.42
CA PRO A 148 4.76 -3.31 2.70
C PRO A 148 3.72 -3.07 1.61
N GLY A 149 3.26 -1.83 1.49
CA GLY A 149 2.29 -1.46 0.47
C GLY A 149 2.26 0.05 0.25
N ILE A 150 1.69 0.46 -0.88
CA ILE A 150 1.57 1.88 -1.25
C ILE A 150 0.75 2.64 -0.18
N GLY A 151 -0.26 1.99 0.43
CA GLY A 151 -1.03 2.60 1.52
C GLY A 151 -0.15 3.06 2.69
N SER A 152 0.96 2.38 2.96
CA SER A 152 1.91 2.73 4.03
C SER A 152 2.77 3.96 3.71
N LEU A 153 3.06 4.15 2.43
CA LEU A 153 3.66 5.39 1.94
C LEU A 153 2.71 6.56 2.22
N VAL A 154 1.42 6.41 1.89
CA VAL A 154 0.39 7.43 2.16
C VAL A 154 0.20 7.67 3.67
N ILE A 155 0.26 6.63 4.51
CA ILE A 155 0.27 6.76 5.98
C ILE A 155 1.44 7.64 6.44
N SER A 156 2.65 7.43 5.92
CA SER A 156 3.83 8.24 6.23
C SER A 156 3.67 9.70 5.78
N MET A 157 3.07 9.94 4.60
CA MET A 157 2.77 11.29 4.10
C MET A 157 1.76 12.03 5.00
N MET A 158 0.71 11.36 5.48
CA MET A 158 -0.24 11.96 6.41
C MET A 158 0.41 12.24 7.76
N ALA A 159 1.23 11.30 8.27
CA ALA A 159 1.99 11.50 9.50
C ALA A 159 2.95 12.70 9.40
N LEU A 160 3.61 12.89 8.25
CA LEU A 160 4.45 14.05 7.96
C LEU A 160 3.66 15.37 8.12
N ALA A 161 2.42 15.44 7.63
CA ALA A 161 1.57 16.61 7.80
C ALA A 161 1.31 16.93 9.29
N LEU A 162 1.00 15.91 10.09
CA LEU A 162 0.71 16.03 11.53
C LEU A 162 1.95 16.40 12.35
N VAL A 163 3.15 16.07 11.87
CA VAL A 163 4.42 16.49 12.48
C VAL A 163 4.70 17.97 12.20
N VAL A 164 4.44 18.45 10.98
CA VAL A 164 4.74 19.85 10.58
C VAL A 164 3.75 20.83 11.20
N LEU A 165 2.46 20.50 11.19
CA LEU A 165 1.43 21.24 11.91
C LEU A 165 1.05 20.42 13.15
N PRO A 166 1.50 20.79 14.36
CA PRO A 166 1.30 19.98 15.56
C PRO A 166 -0.19 19.80 15.83
N ALA A 167 -0.71 18.65 15.39
CA ALA A 167 -2.06 18.21 15.67
C ALA A 167 -2.18 17.89 17.16
N GLY A 168 -3.40 17.86 17.68
CA GLY A 168 -3.67 17.64 19.10
C GLY A 168 -3.72 18.93 19.92
N THR A 169 -3.83 20.10 19.29
CA THR A 169 -3.97 21.38 20.01
C THR A 169 -5.43 21.80 20.24
N THR A 170 -6.41 21.10 19.65
CA THR A 170 -7.84 21.44 19.80
C THR A 170 -8.72 20.29 20.31
N LEU A 171 -8.82 19.16 19.58
CA LEU A 171 -9.74 18.05 19.89
C LEU A 171 -9.00 16.81 20.40
N SER A 172 -8.34 16.93 21.55
CA SER A 172 -7.43 15.90 22.04
C SER A 172 -7.33 15.88 23.57
N VAL A 173 -6.74 14.81 24.12
CA VAL A 173 -6.30 14.79 25.52
C VAL A 173 -5.18 15.80 25.75
N ASP A 174 -4.23 15.91 24.82
CA ASP A 174 -3.14 16.89 24.88
C ASP A 174 -3.66 18.33 25.03
N ALA A 175 -4.68 18.73 24.27
CA ALA A 175 -5.27 20.07 24.35
C ALA A 175 -5.87 20.35 25.73
N LYS A 176 -6.49 19.34 26.36
CA LYS A 176 -6.99 19.45 27.73
C LYS A 176 -5.84 19.57 28.72
N LEU A 177 -4.76 18.79 28.55
CA LEU A 177 -3.59 18.84 29.43
C LEU A 177 -2.85 20.18 29.32
N LEU A 178 -2.70 20.72 28.11
CA LEU A 178 -2.07 22.02 27.87
C LEU A 178 -2.71 23.16 28.68
N GLN A 179 -4.03 23.09 28.91
CA GLN A 179 -4.79 24.07 29.69
C GLN A 179 -4.72 23.86 31.21
N ARG A 180 -4.15 22.74 31.70
CA ARG A 180 -4.08 22.41 33.12
C ARG A 180 -2.72 22.78 33.71
N PRO A 181 -2.65 23.15 35.01
CA PRO A 181 -1.37 23.50 35.65
C PRO A 181 -0.37 22.34 35.61
N TRP A 182 -0.84 21.10 35.80
CA TRP A 182 -0.03 19.88 35.76
C TRP A 182 0.33 19.38 34.34
N GLY A 183 -0.08 20.10 33.29
CA GLY A 183 0.30 19.81 31.91
C GLY A 183 1.73 20.22 31.52
N ALA A 184 2.66 20.31 32.47
CA ALA A 184 4.03 20.80 32.23
C ALA A 184 4.78 19.92 31.22
N ALA A 185 4.66 18.59 31.33
CA ALA A 185 5.27 17.66 30.38
C ALA A 185 4.70 17.82 28.97
N THR A 186 3.37 17.97 28.83
CA THR A 186 2.72 18.23 27.54
C THR A 186 3.16 19.58 26.96
N ARG A 187 3.25 20.63 27.79
CA ARG A 187 3.76 21.94 27.33
C ARG A 187 5.21 21.85 26.88
N ALA A 188 6.08 21.14 27.62
CA ALA A 188 7.48 20.94 27.25
C ALA A 188 7.58 20.18 25.91
N LEU A 189 6.76 19.14 25.74
CA LEU A 189 6.69 18.40 24.48
C LEU A 189 6.27 19.31 23.31
N TYR A 190 5.17 20.05 23.46
CA TYR A 190 4.68 20.93 22.39
C TYR A 190 5.55 22.17 22.19
N ALA A 191 6.33 22.61 23.18
CA ALA A 191 7.25 23.73 23.03
C ALA A 191 8.29 23.45 21.96
N ALA A 192 8.80 22.22 21.86
CA ALA A 192 9.74 21.81 20.81
C ALA A 192 9.15 21.98 19.39
N TRP A 193 7.84 21.72 19.23
CA TRP A 193 7.12 21.93 17.98
C TRP A 193 6.71 23.38 17.77
N GLY A 194 6.26 24.11 18.78
CA GLY A 194 5.75 25.49 18.72
C GLY A 194 4.26 25.59 18.34
N SER A 195 3.71 26.81 18.33
CA SER A 195 2.28 27.08 18.05
C SER A 195 1.86 26.73 16.61
N PRO A 196 0.60 26.31 16.38
CA PRO A 196 0.02 26.26 15.04
C PRO A 196 0.04 27.65 14.39
N SER A 197 0.32 27.72 13.09
CA SER A 197 0.31 28.95 12.31
C SER A 197 -0.18 28.69 10.89
N ILE A 198 -0.62 29.74 10.18
CA ILE A 198 -1.04 29.65 8.77
C ILE A 198 0.11 29.12 7.90
N GLU A 199 1.34 29.58 8.12
CA GLU A 199 2.50 29.12 7.37
C GLU A 199 2.73 27.62 7.56
N ARG A 200 2.63 27.12 8.80
CA ARG A 200 2.77 25.68 9.09
C ARG A 200 1.65 24.87 8.47
N ALA A 201 0.41 25.36 8.52
CA ALA A 201 -0.72 24.71 7.89
C ALA A 201 -0.54 24.59 6.36
N ARG A 202 -0.01 25.63 5.72
CA ARG A 202 0.34 25.61 4.28
C ARG A 202 1.43 24.59 3.97
N VAL A 203 2.55 24.63 4.71
CA VAL A 203 3.67 23.69 4.48
C VAL A 203 3.29 22.25 4.82
N ALA A 204 2.51 22.02 5.89
CA ALA A 204 2.03 20.70 6.28
C ALA A 204 1.16 20.02 5.23
N ARG A 205 0.48 20.78 4.37
CA ARG A 205 -0.27 20.25 3.23
C ARG A 205 0.57 20.15 1.96
N LEU A 206 1.55 21.04 1.80
CA LEU A 206 2.47 21.05 0.66
C LEU A 206 3.41 19.83 0.66
N LEU A 207 4.05 19.50 1.78
CA LEU A 207 5.04 18.40 1.78
C LEU A 207 4.43 17.04 1.41
N PRO A 208 3.28 16.61 1.96
CA PRO A 208 2.60 15.39 1.54
C PRO A 208 2.18 15.43 0.06
N LEU A 209 1.72 16.58 -0.43
CA LEU A 209 1.40 16.77 -1.85
C LEU A 209 2.64 16.55 -2.74
N LEU A 210 3.79 17.12 -2.36
CA LEU A 210 5.03 16.94 -3.11
C LEU A 210 5.53 15.49 -3.07
N ALA A 211 5.37 14.81 -1.92
CA ALA A 211 5.69 13.40 -1.78
C ALA A 211 4.79 12.53 -2.66
N TYR A 212 3.48 12.80 -2.66
CA TYR A 212 2.51 12.09 -3.48
C TYR A 212 2.73 12.34 -4.98
N ALA A 213 3.01 13.59 -5.36
CA ALA A 213 3.31 13.94 -6.74
C ALA A 213 4.63 13.31 -7.22
N SER A 214 5.65 13.20 -6.37
CA SER A 214 6.93 12.60 -6.76
C SER A 214 6.82 11.09 -6.98
N ILE A 215 6.08 10.36 -6.13
CA ILE A 215 5.81 8.94 -6.36
C ILE A 215 4.92 8.72 -7.58
N SER A 216 3.95 9.62 -7.82
CA SER A 216 3.07 9.57 -8.99
C SER A 216 3.86 9.79 -10.27
N PHE A 217 4.75 10.78 -10.28
CA PHE A 217 5.65 11.05 -11.39
C PHE A 217 6.57 9.85 -11.66
N CYS A 218 7.16 9.26 -10.61
CA CYS A 218 8.01 8.07 -10.73
C CYS A 218 7.22 6.87 -11.31
N SER A 219 6.00 6.64 -10.85
CA SER A 219 5.09 5.60 -11.36
C SER A 219 4.73 5.84 -12.84
N ALA A 220 4.28 7.05 -13.20
CA ALA A 220 3.96 7.39 -14.59
C ALA A 220 5.16 7.25 -15.52
N PHE A 221 6.33 7.65 -15.04
CA PHE A 221 7.58 7.48 -15.77
C PHE A 221 7.80 5.99 -16.02
N GLN A 222 7.75 5.12 -15.00
CA GLN A 222 7.90 3.67 -15.17
C GLN A 222 6.89 3.06 -16.14
N HIS A 223 5.62 3.38 -15.97
CA HIS A 223 4.54 2.87 -16.82
C HIS A 223 4.67 3.33 -18.27
N SER A 224 5.17 4.54 -18.53
CA SER A 224 5.42 4.94 -19.93
C SER A 224 6.44 4.04 -20.64
N HIS A 225 7.25 3.29 -19.88
CA HIS A 225 8.18 2.22 -20.25
C HIS A 225 7.56 0.89 -20.68
N GLU A 226 6.33 0.64 -20.27
CA GLU A 226 5.77 -0.70 -20.32
C GLU A 226 4.85 -0.84 -21.53
N PRO A 227 5.04 -1.88 -22.37
CA PRO A 227 4.26 -2.04 -23.60
C PRO A 227 2.74 -2.02 -23.37
N GLU A 228 2.27 -2.63 -22.28
CA GLU A 228 0.85 -2.68 -21.94
C GLU A 228 0.26 -1.32 -21.54
N TRP A 229 1.07 -0.44 -20.96
CA TRP A 229 0.67 0.94 -20.67
C TRP A 229 0.75 1.84 -21.90
N GLN A 230 1.76 1.62 -22.75
CA GLN A 230 1.89 2.31 -24.04
C GLN A 230 0.76 1.98 -25.00
N SER A 231 0.18 0.78 -24.92
CA SER A 231 -0.94 0.39 -25.78
C SER A 231 -2.27 1.06 -25.40
N GLY A 232 -2.40 1.58 -24.17
CA GLY A 232 -3.64 2.17 -23.67
C GLY A 232 -4.62 1.15 -23.07
N ASP A 233 -4.37 -0.15 -23.25
CA ASP A 233 -5.26 -1.24 -22.83
C ASP A 233 -5.21 -1.55 -21.33
N MET A 234 -4.22 -0.99 -20.62
CA MET A 234 -3.91 -1.39 -19.26
C MET A 234 -5.09 -1.32 -18.29
N VAL A 235 -5.79 -0.18 -18.25
CA VAL A 235 -6.94 -0.01 -17.36
C VAL A 235 -8.07 -0.96 -17.72
N GLY A 236 -8.37 -1.12 -19.01
CA GLY A 236 -9.35 -2.09 -19.48
C GLY A 236 -8.99 -3.51 -19.05
N LEU A 237 -7.74 -3.92 -19.26
CA LEU A 237 -7.26 -5.22 -18.81
C LEU A 237 -7.49 -5.42 -17.31
N LEU A 238 -7.09 -4.46 -16.46
CA LEU A 238 -7.31 -4.54 -15.02
C LEU A 238 -8.79 -4.67 -14.64
N LEU A 239 -9.68 -4.02 -15.38
CA LEU A 239 -11.12 -4.07 -15.13
C LEU A 239 -11.77 -5.40 -15.54
N MET A 240 -11.23 -6.10 -16.54
CA MET A 240 -11.69 -7.44 -16.94
C MET A 240 -11.12 -8.57 -16.07
N LEU A 241 -10.08 -8.30 -15.30
CA LEU A 241 -9.40 -9.32 -14.51
C LEU A 241 -10.15 -9.60 -13.20
N PRO A 242 -10.67 -10.82 -12.97
CA PRO A 242 -11.42 -11.17 -11.76
C PRO A 242 -10.61 -11.02 -10.46
N LEU A 243 -9.29 -11.18 -10.50
CA LEU A 243 -8.44 -11.01 -9.31
C LEU A 243 -8.36 -9.54 -8.86
N MET A 244 -8.37 -8.63 -9.83
CA MET A 244 -8.29 -7.18 -9.61
C MET A 244 -9.67 -6.60 -9.35
N ASN A 245 -10.67 -7.03 -10.12
CA ASN A 245 -12.04 -6.53 -10.08
C ASN A 245 -13.06 -7.65 -9.81
N PRO A 246 -13.01 -8.30 -8.63
CA PRO A 246 -13.85 -9.46 -8.35
C PRO A 246 -15.35 -9.14 -8.45
N GLY A 247 -15.75 -7.92 -8.05
CA GLY A 247 -17.16 -7.53 -8.03
C GLY A 247 -17.75 -7.14 -9.38
N SER A 248 -16.95 -6.71 -10.35
CA SER A 248 -17.48 -6.16 -11.62
C SER A 248 -16.81 -6.69 -12.88
N HIS A 249 -15.82 -7.58 -12.80
CA HIS A 249 -15.09 -8.07 -13.98
C HIS A 249 -16.00 -8.61 -15.08
N ALA A 250 -17.04 -9.40 -14.73
CA ALA A 250 -17.97 -9.97 -15.70
C ALA A 250 -18.71 -8.90 -16.52
N ALA A 251 -19.10 -7.79 -15.89
CA ALA A 251 -19.74 -6.67 -16.58
C ALA A 251 -18.77 -5.97 -17.55
N PHE A 252 -17.49 -5.84 -17.18
CA PHE A 252 -16.48 -5.25 -18.06
C PHE A 252 -16.06 -6.20 -19.18
N SER A 253 -15.96 -7.51 -18.94
CA SER A 253 -15.74 -8.51 -19.98
C SER A 253 -16.91 -8.53 -20.97
N TRP A 254 -18.14 -8.50 -20.49
CA TRP A 254 -19.33 -8.38 -21.33
C TRP A 254 -19.29 -7.09 -22.19
N ALA A 255 -18.91 -5.96 -21.58
CA ALA A 255 -18.78 -4.69 -22.31
C ALA A 255 -17.67 -4.73 -23.36
N ALA A 256 -16.54 -5.39 -23.07
CA ALA A 256 -15.45 -5.57 -24.01
C ALA A 256 -15.86 -6.47 -25.20
N GLU A 257 -16.65 -7.52 -24.95
CA GLU A 257 -17.18 -8.42 -25.98
C GLU A 257 -18.22 -7.73 -26.87
N HIS A 258 -19.17 -7.00 -26.28
CA HIS A 258 -20.34 -6.46 -27.00
C HIS A 258 -20.10 -5.06 -27.57
N ALA A 259 -19.20 -4.29 -26.97
CA ALA A 259 -18.88 -2.92 -27.39
C ALA A 259 -17.36 -2.66 -27.42
N PRO A 260 -16.56 -3.46 -28.16
CA PRO A 260 -15.09 -3.45 -28.08
C PRO A 260 -14.47 -2.09 -28.40
N ARG A 261 -15.04 -1.32 -29.35
CA ARG A 261 -14.53 0.01 -29.72
C ARG A 261 -14.73 1.03 -28.60
N LEU A 262 -15.91 1.03 -27.98
CA LEU A 262 -16.19 1.91 -26.86
C LEU A 262 -15.33 1.54 -25.65
N TYR A 263 -15.21 0.23 -25.39
CA TYR A 263 -14.39 -0.29 -24.30
C TYR A 263 -12.92 0.10 -24.44
N SER A 264 -12.32 -0.14 -25.62
CA SER A 264 -10.94 0.25 -25.92
C SER A 264 -10.74 1.76 -25.81
N ALA A 265 -11.64 2.57 -26.37
CA ALA A 265 -11.56 4.04 -26.23
C ALA A 265 -11.62 4.50 -24.76
N LEU A 266 -12.48 3.88 -23.93
CA LEU A 266 -12.55 4.17 -22.51
C LEU A 266 -11.26 3.75 -21.78
N SER A 267 -10.68 2.61 -22.13
CA SER A 267 -9.39 2.17 -21.61
C SER A 267 -8.29 3.16 -21.98
N ASP A 268 -8.18 3.58 -23.24
CA ASP A 268 -7.17 4.52 -23.71
C ASP A 268 -7.27 5.87 -22.98
N ILE A 269 -8.48 6.41 -22.85
CA ILE A 269 -8.74 7.66 -22.13
C ILE A 269 -8.37 7.51 -20.65
N ALA A 270 -8.71 6.39 -20.02
CA ALA A 270 -8.41 6.17 -18.62
C ALA A 270 -6.91 5.99 -18.37
N THR A 271 -6.23 5.16 -19.17
CA THR A 271 -4.80 4.89 -19.10
C THR A 271 -4.01 6.17 -19.40
N GLY A 272 -4.26 6.82 -20.55
CA GLY A 272 -3.58 8.04 -20.96
C GLY A 272 -3.88 9.22 -20.03
N GLY A 273 -5.14 9.37 -19.60
CA GLY A 273 -5.55 10.41 -18.67
C GLY A 273 -4.91 10.25 -17.28
N MET A 274 -4.77 9.02 -16.79
CA MET A 274 -4.04 8.72 -15.55
C MET A 274 -2.55 9.07 -15.65
N LEU A 275 -1.86 8.66 -16.72
CA LEU A 275 -0.45 8.99 -16.93
C LEU A 275 -0.24 10.51 -17.05
N ALA A 276 -1.09 11.18 -17.83
CA ALA A 276 -1.05 12.63 -17.99
C ALA A 276 -1.28 13.35 -16.66
N TRP A 277 -2.26 12.92 -15.87
CA TRP A 277 -2.55 13.49 -14.55
C TRP A 277 -1.38 13.30 -13.58
N GLN A 278 -0.78 12.12 -13.53
CA GLN A 278 0.36 11.83 -12.65
C GLN A 278 1.58 12.71 -12.98
N VAL A 279 1.89 12.90 -14.27
CA VAL A 279 3.00 13.75 -14.72
C VAL A 279 2.71 15.24 -14.52
N LEU A 280 1.49 15.67 -14.83
CA LEU A 280 1.09 17.09 -14.84
C LEU A 280 0.51 17.56 -13.51
N MET A 281 0.49 16.74 -12.46
CA MET A 281 -0.14 17.06 -11.18
C MET A 281 0.31 18.42 -10.62
N ILE A 282 1.62 18.65 -10.51
CA ILE A 282 2.17 19.93 -10.01
C ILE A 282 1.91 21.09 -10.98
N PRO A 283 2.19 20.99 -12.29
CA PRO A 283 1.81 22.01 -13.27
C PRO A 283 0.33 22.40 -13.20
N LEU A 284 -0.58 21.44 -13.16
CA LEU A 284 -2.03 21.69 -13.15
C LEU A 284 -2.47 22.48 -11.91
N LEU A 285 -1.83 22.28 -10.77
CA LEU A 285 -2.14 23.03 -9.54
C LEU A 285 -1.63 24.49 -9.58
N LEU A 286 -0.59 24.76 -10.36
CA LEU A 286 0.09 26.06 -10.44
C LEU A 286 -0.48 27.00 -11.51
N ILE A 287 -1.03 26.47 -12.61
CA ILE A 287 -1.45 27.29 -13.77
C ILE A 287 -2.64 28.21 -13.43
N ASN A 288 -3.81 27.66 -13.09
CA ASN A 288 -4.98 28.45 -12.75
C ASN A 288 -5.99 27.67 -11.89
N ARG A 289 -7.10 28.32 -11.52
CA ARG A 289 -8.14 27.72 -10.67
C ARG A 289 -8.85 26.52 -11.31
N TYR A 290 -9.00 26.51 -12.64
CA TYR A 290 -9.73 25.45 -13.35
C TYR A 290 -8.88 24.21 -13.53
N THR A 291 -7.60 24.36 -13.90
CA THR A 291 -6.65 23.23 -13.96
C THR A 291 -6.44 22.60 -12.59
N ARG A 292 -6.50 23.41 -11.52
CA ARG A 292 -6.50 22.92 -10.14
C ARG A 292 -7.75 22.09 -9.83
N ILE A 293 -8.94 22.61 -10.16
CA ILE A 293 -10.19 21.86 -9.98
C ILE A 293 -10.13 20.54 -10.77
N LEU A 294 -9.65 20.58 -12.02
CA LEU A 294 -9.45 19.38 -12.83
C LEU A 294 -8.52 18.38 -12.13
N CYS A 295 -7.35 18.82 -11.65
CA CYS A 295 -6.41 17.96 -10.93
C CYS A 295 -7.06 17.31 -9.69
N ILE A 296 -7.82 18.09 -8.90
CA ILE A 296 -8.50 17.61 -7.69
C ILE A 296 -9.62 16.63 -8.03
N VAL A 297 -10.45 16.96 -9.02
CA VAL A 297 -11.59 16.15 -9.44
C VAL A 297 -11.11 14.86 -10.09
N TRP A 298 -10.05 14.89 -10.90
CA TRP A 298 -9.50 13.70 -11.55
C TRP A 298 -8.91 12.69 -10.56
N GLY A 299 -8.34 13.16 -9.44
CA GLY A 299 -7.88 12.27 -8.37
C GLY A 299 -9.02 11.42 -7.77
N ILE A 300 -10.25 11.94 -7.72
CA ILE A 300 -11.38 11.23 -7.08
C ILE A 300 -11.76 9.93 -7.82
N PRO A 301 -12.01 9.91 -9.15
CA PRO A 301 -12.21 8.67 -9.89
C PRO A 301 -11.06 7.69 -9.74
N PHE A 302 -9.81 8.15 -9.67
CA PHE A 302 -8.66 7.27 -9.45
C PHE A 302 -8.74 6.58 -8.08
N PHE A 303 -9.08 7.30 -7.01
CA PHE A 303 -9.27 6.71 -5.67
C PHE A 303 -10.50 5.79 -5.61
N LEU A 304 -11.58 6.13 -6.34
CA LEU A 304 -12.77 5.28 -6.46
C LEU A 304 -12.41 3.95 -7.13
N ALA A 305 -11.67 4.02 -8.24
CA ALA A 305 -11.21 2.84 -8.96
C ALA A 305 -10.27 1.99 -8.10
N SER A 306 -9.28 2.62 -7.46
CA SER A 306 -8.34 1.95 -6.53
C SER A 306 -9.07 1.21 -5.40
N GLN A 307 -10.06 1.85 -4.77
CA GLN A 307 -10.80 1.30 -3.63
C GLN A 307 -11.84 0.25 -4.02
N HIS A 308 -12.67 0.55 -5.01
CA HIS A 308 -13.88 -0.23 -5.29
C HIS A 308 -13.73 -1.15 -6.50
N MET A 309 -12.85 -0.82 -7.46
CA MET A 309 -12.70 -1.58 -8.69
C MET A 309 -11.46 -2.47 -8.69
N LEU A 310 -10.33 -2.01 -8.13
CA LEU A 310 -9.04 -2.71 -8.23
C LEU A 310 -8.65 -3.50 -6.97
N ASN A 311 -9.50 -3.51 -5.93
CA ASN A 311 -9.27 -4.23 -4.68
C ASN A 311 -7.83 -4.05 -4.11
N ILE A 312 -7.25 -2.86 -4.26
CA ILE A 312 -5.87 -2.53 -3.86
C ILE A 312 -5.84 -2.16 -2.37
N LYS A 313 -6.27 -3.09 -1.51
CA LYS A 313 -6.25 -2.95 -0.05
C LYS A 313 -6.97 -1.64 0.39
N MET A 314 -6.51 -1.04 1.49
CA MET A 314 -6.97 0.25 2.02
C MET A 314 -6.35 1.48 1.34
N LEU A 315 -5.68 1.31 0.18
CA LEU A 315 -4.97 2.42 -0.48
C LEU A 315 -5.91 3.59 -0.79
N GLY A 316 -7.01 3.32 -1.50
CA GLY A 316 -7.95 4.37 -1.90
C GLY A 316 -8.56 5.11 -0.70
N VAL A 317 -8.84 4.42 0.41
CA VAL A 317 -9.29 5.08 1.66
C VAL A 317 -8.26 6.08 2.18
N PHE A 318 -6.99 5.69 2.27
CA PHE A 318 -5.94 6.60 2.72
C PHE A 318 -5.71 7.75 1.75
N GLU A 319 -5.84 7.52 0.45
CA GLU A 319 -5.77 8.57 -0.56
C GLU A 319 -6.90 9.58 -0.43
N TYR A 320 -8.14 9.16 -0.13
CA TYR A 320 -9.22 10.09 0.18
C TYR A 320 -8.90 10.99 1.38
N VAL A 321 -8.36 10.39 2.46
CA VAL A 321 -8.01 11.15 3.66
C VAL A 321 -6.86 12.11 3.37
N LEU A 322 -5.84 11.69 2.62
CA LEU A 322 -4.76 12.54 2.15
C LEU A 322 -5.29 13.69 1.28
N TRP A 323 -6.19 13.42 0.34
CA TRP A 323 -6.79 14.44 -0.52
C TRP A 323 -7.61 15.45 0.29
N GLY A 324 -8.34 14.95 1.30
CA GLY A 324 -9.05 15.77 2.26
C GLY A 324 -8.11 16.65 3.08
N LEU A 325 -6.99 16.12 3.53
CA LEU A 325 -5.95 16.86 4.25
C LEU A 325 -5.41 18.02 3.41
N ILE A 326 -5.05 17.75 2.15
CA ILE A 326 -4.42 18.72 1.26
C ILE A 326 -5.44 19.78 0.78
N PHE A 327 -6.56 19.35 0.21
CA PHE A 327 -7.43 20.20 -0.61
C PHE A 327 -8.76 20.60 0.04
N ILE A 328 -9.29 19.83 1.00
CA ILE A 328 -10.51 20.26 1.68
C ILE A 328 -10.15 21.42 2.60
N ASN A 329 -10.55 22.61 2.18
CA ASN A 329 -10.70 23.73 3.08
C ASN A 329 -11.98 23.52 3.89
N VAL A 330 -11.98 23.97 5.15
CA VAL A 330 -13.11 23.78 6.06
C VAL A 330 -14.40 24.21 5.36
N PRO A 331 -15.41 23.30 5.26
CA PRO A 331 -16.66 23.61 4.58
C PRO A 331 -17.30 24.83 5.23
N GLY A 332 -17.59 25.82 4.39
CA GLY A 332 -17.92 27.17 4.83
C GLY A 332 -16.88 28.16 4.35
N ARG A 333 -16.76 28.26 3.01
CA ARG A 333 -16.15 29.33 2.19
C ARG A 333 -15.66 30.51 3.02
N ALA A 334 -14.50 31.09 2.68
CA ALA A 334 -14.07 32.41 3.14
C ALA A 334 -15.19 33.49 3.09
N ASP A 335 -16.21 33.27 2.25
CA ASP A 335 -17.45 34.06 2.10
C ASP A 335 -18.62 33.74 3.06
N ARG A 336 -18.64 32.59 3.75
CA ARG A 336 -19.65 32.31 4.79
C ARG A 336 -19.17 32.98 6.07
N GLN A 337 -19.44 34.28 6.12
CA GLN A 337 -19.27 35.15 7.27
C GLN A 337 -19.77 34.47 8.55
N THR A 338 -19.05 34.68 9.65
CA THR A 338 -19.45 34.24 10.99
C THR A 338 -20.86 34.72 11.29
N VAL A 339 -21.72 33.82 11.76
CA VAL A 339 -23.10 34.16 12.13
C VAL A 339 -23.12 34.62 13.56
N THR A 340 -23.49 35.88 13.82
CA THR A 340 -23.71 36.32 15.20
C THR A 340 -25.15 36.02 15.58
N VAL A 341 -25.35 35.11 16.54
CA VAL A 341 -26.67 34.72 17.05
C VAL A 341 -26.93 35.43 18.38
N PHE A 342 -27.89 36.34 18.37
CA PHE A 342 -28.44 36.97 19.56
C PHE A 342 -29.49 36.07 20.20
N PHE A 343 -29.44 35.93 21.52
CA PHE A 343 -30.34 35.07 22.26
C PHE A 343 -30.70 35.63 23.64
N ASP A 344 -31.94 35.38 24.07
CA ASP A 344 -32.42 35.67 25.43
C ASP A 344 -31.72 34.76 26.44
N ASP A 345 -30.71 35.30 27.13
CA ASP A 345 -29.93 34.61 28.15
C ASP A 345 -30.68 34.45 29.49
N ARG A 346 -31.91 34.98 29.59
CA ARG A 346 -32.85 34.72 30.70
C ARG A 346 -33.81 33.56 30.40
N CYS A 347 -33.79 32.96 29.21
CA CYS A 347 -34.64 31.81 28.88
C CYS A 347 -33.86 30.48 28.95
N ASN A 348 -34.34 29.53 29.78
CA ASN A 348 -33.70 28.21 29.93
C ASN A 348 -33.62 27.42 28.61
N LEU A 349 -34.66 27.51 27.77
CA LEU A 349 -34.67 26.84 26.47
C LEU A 349 -33.61 27.43 25.53
N CYS A 350 -33.47 28.76 25.49
CA CYS A 350 -32.48 29.45 24.67
C CYS A 350 -31.05 29.14 25.11
N ASP A 351 -30.74 29.21 26.42
CA ASP A 351 -29.41 28.85 26.95
C ASP A 351 -29.05 27.40 26.63
N ARG A 352 -29.98 26.45 26.87
CA ARG A 352 -29.76 25.04 26.54
C ARG A 352 -29.52 24.83 25.05
N THR A 353 -30.30 25.50 24.20
CA THR A 353 -30.17 25.42 22.74
C THR A 353 -28.82 25.95 22.29
N VAL A 354 -28.43 27.14 22.73
CA VAL A 354 -27.13 27.75 22.41
C VAL A 354 -25.97 26.90 22.90
N ARG A 355 -26.05 26.30 24.10
CA ARG A 355 -25.03 25.37 24.60
C ARG A 355 -24.91 24.12 23.74
N THR A 356 -26.03 23.54 23.31
CA THR A 356 -26.04 22.39 22.40
C THR A 356 -25.42 22.77 21.06
N ILE A 357 -25.85 23.88 20.44
CA ILE A 357 -25.31 24.32 19.14
C ILE A 357 -23.82 24.66 19.28
N SER A 358 -23.41 25.37 20.34
CA SER A 358 -22.00 25.71 20.59
C SER A 358 -21.13 24.47 20.86
N PHE A 359 -21.71 23.37 21.35
CA PHE A 359 -20.98 22.12 21.55
C PHE A 359 -20.72 21.42 20.20
N VAL A 360 -21.72 21.39 19.31
CA VAL A 360 -21.61 20.77 17.98
C VAL A 360 -20.96 21.67 16.93
N ASP A 361 -20.88 22.97 17.17
CA ASP A 361 -20.15 23.93 16.32
C ASP A 361 -18.64 23.87 16.58
N VAL A 362 -18.04 22.74 16.19
CA VAL A 362 -16.61 22.45 16.39
C VAL A 362 -15.72 23.49 15.67
N PHE A 363 -16.17 24.00 14.52
CA PHE A 363 -15.43 24.99 13.71
C PHE A 363 -15.70 26.45 14.11
N ARG A 364 -16.56 26.69 15.11
CA ARG A 364 -16.91 28.04 15.59
C ARG A 364 -17.35 28.95 14.43
N LEU A 365 -18.31 28.47 13.67
CA LEU A 365 -18.96 29.23 12.60
C LEU A 365 -19.98 30.23 13.16
N ILE A 366 -20.41 30.03 14.41
CA ILE A 366 -21.44 30.81 15.09
C ILE A 366 -20.84 31.54 16.30
N GLU A 367 -21.01 32.85 16.35
CA GLU A 367 -20.74 33.66 17.52
C GLU A 367 -22.05 33.86 18.30
N PHE A 368 -22.12 33.35 19.53
CA PHE A 368 -23.28 33.56 20.40
C PHE A 368 -23.11 34.84 21.22
N ALA A 369 -24.08 35.75 21.09
CA ALA A 369 -24.12 37.04 21.76
C ALA A 369 -25.32 37.09 22.73
N PRO A 370 -25.11 36.93 24.05
CA PRO A 370 -26.21 37.04 25.01
C PRO A 370 -26.82 38.44 24.97
N LEU A 371 -28.16 38.50 24.90
CA LEU A 371 -28.89 39.75 24.69
C LEU A 371 -28.58 40.78 25.79
N SER A 372 -28.55 40.36 27.05
CA SER A 372 -28.28 41.24 28.21
C SER A 372 -26.99 42.06 28.13
N LYS A 373 -26.02 41.63 27.33
CA LYS A 373 -24.69 42.27 27.20
C LYS A 373 -24.43 42.87 25.82
N ASN A 374 -25.30 42.63 24.84
CA ASN A 374 -25.04 42.96 23.43
C ASN A 374 -26.17 43.75 22.77
N ILE A 375 -26.99 44.48 23.54
CA ILE A 375 -28.12 45.28 23.04
C ILE A 375 -27.65 46.30 21.99
N GLU A 376 -26.56 47.02 22.24
CA GLU A 376 -26.03 48.02 21.32
C GLU A 376 -25.57 47.38 20.00
N ARG A 377 -24.79 46.29 20.08
CA ARG A 377 -24.33 45.53 18.92
C ARG A 377 -25.48 44.91 18.12
N MET A 378 -26.59 44.56 18.77
CA MET A 378 -27.81 44.09 18.11
C MET A 378 -28.50 45.24 17.35
N ARG A 379 -28.62 46.42 17.98
CA ARG A 379 -29.25 47.60 17.36
C ARG A 379 -28.49 48.10 16.14
N THR A 380 -27.16 48.03 16.13
CA THR A 380 -26.34 48.37 14.95
C THR A 380 -26.58 47.43 13.75
N HIS A 381 -27.23 46.29 13.97
CA HIS A 381 -27.64 45.35 12.93
C HIS A 381 -29.15 45.44 12.59
N GLY A 382 -29.84 46.46 13.08
CA GLY A 382 -31.26 46.69 12.80
C GLY A 382 -32.20 45.66 13.42
N VAL A 383 -31.75 44.93 14.45
CA VAL A 383 -32.57 43.95 15.19
C VAL A 383 -33.16 44.65 16.42
N THR A 384 -34.49 44.59 16.58
CA THR A 384 -35.15 45.15 17.76
C THR A 384 -34.99 44.22 18.96
N GLU A 385 -35.06 44.78 20.17
CA GLU A 385 -34.99 43.98 21.39
C GLU A 385 -36.17 43.01 21.51
N ASP A 386 -37.37 43.45 21.10
CA ASP A 386 -38.57 42.60 21.10
C ASP A 386 -38.39 41.38 20.16
N ASP A 387 -37.81 41.57 18.98
CA ASP A 387 -37.52 40.46 18.05
C ASP A 387 -36.55 39.45 18.65
N ALA A 388 -35.46 39.92 19.28
CA ALA A 388 -34.46 39.06 19.91
C ALA A 388 -34.94 38.42 21.23
N GLN A 389 -35.92 39.04 21.89
CA GLN A 389 -36.60 38.42 23.01
C GLN A 389 -37.58 37.36 22.54
N LYS A 390 -38.25 37.56 21.39
CA LYS A 390 -39.26 36.66 20.80
C LYS A 390 -38.64 35.44 20.11
N ASP A 391 -37.50 35.58 19.45
CA ASP A 391 -36.84 34.51 18.71
C ASP A 391 -35.31 34.57 18.85
N LEU A 392 -34.64 33.46 18.50
CA LEU A 392 -33.22 33.55 18.18
C LEU A 392 -33.06 34.33 16.88
N VAL A 393 -32.20 35.33 16.86
CA VAL A 393 -31.92 36.16 15.69
C VAL A 393 -30.46 36.02 15.30
N GLY A 394 -30.21 35.57 14.07
CA GLY A 394 -28.87 35.45 13.49
C GLY A 394 -28.61 36.56 12.49
N VAL A 395 -27.48 37.25 12.66
CA VAL A 395 -26.97 38.25 11.74
C VAL A 395 -25.80 37.66 10.96
N PHE A 396 -25.92 37.69 9.63
CA PHE A 396 -24.85 37.34 8.68
C PHE A 396 -24.17 38.64 8.27
N ALA A 397 -22.83 38.66 8.11
CA ALA A 397 -22.08 39.92 8.13
C ALA A 397 -22.51 40.94 7.05
N GLY A 398 -23.31 41.90 7.50
CA GLY A 398 -23.86 42.99 6.71
C GLY A 398 -25.22 42.67 6.09
N HIS A 399 -26.29 42.77 6.88
CA HIS A 399 -27.68 43.07 6.46
C HIS A 399 -28.70 41.92 6.39
N TRP A 400 -28.32 40.64 6.31
CA TRP A 400 -29.33 39.58 6.32
C TRP A 400 -29.61 39.09 7.75
N ASN A 401 -30.80 39.38 8.26
CA ASN A 401 -31.28 38.85 9.52
C ASN A 401 -32.16 37.63 9.26
N ARG A 402 -31.90 36.51 9.94
CA ARG A 402 -32.82 35.37 9.99
C ARG A 402 -33.25 35.14 11.42
N SER A 403 -34.55 35.01 11.64
CA SER A 403 -35.13 34.73 12.95
C SER A 403 -35.87 33.40 12.96
N GLY A 404 -36.13 32.89 14.15
CA GLY A 404 -37.01 31.75 14.35
C GLY A 404 -36.54 30.48 13.64
N TYR A 405 -37.47 29.78 12.99
CA TYR A 405 -37.20 28.51 12.29
C TYR A 405 -36.16 28.64 11.17
N ASP A 406 -36.15 29.76 10.45
CA ASP A 406 -35.22 30.00 9.33
C ASP A 406 -33.77 30.11 9.79
N LEU A 407 -33.55 30.55 11.03
CA LEU A 407 -32.23 30.53 11.63
C LEU A 407 -31.75 29.09 11.88
N TYR A 408 -32.62 28.19 12.34
CA TYR A 408 -32.25 26.77 12.52
C TYR A 408 -31.91 26.09 11.20
N LEU A 409 -32.66 26.38 10.12
CA LEU A 409 -32.29 25.94 8.77
C LEU A 409 -30.91 26.46 8.36
N ALA A 410 -30.63 27.73 8.65
CA ALA A 410 -29.36 28.35 8.31
C ALA A 410 -28.18 27.79 9.12
N ILE A 411 -28.39 27.48 10.41
CA ILE A 411 -27.41 26.88 11.31
C ILE A 411 -27.13 25.42 10.89
N THR A 412 -28.17 24.61 10.68
CA THR A 412 -28.02 23.20 10.27
C THR A 412 -27.36 23.04 8.90
N ALA A 413 -27.57 23.98 7.98
CA ALA A 413 -26.86 24.01 6.69
C ALA A 413 -25.37 24.40 6.78
N ARG A 414 -24.90 24.86 7.94
CA ARG A 414 -23.54 25.40 8.15
C ARG A 414 -22.72 24.55 9.10
N VAL A 415 -23.30 24.13 10.21
CA VAL A 415 -22.59 23.33 11.21
C VAL A 415 -22.52 21.88 10.73
N ALA A 416 -21.31 21.40 10.43
CA ALA A 416 -21.09 20.09 9.80
C ALA A 416 -21.80 18.93 10.53
N LEU A 417 -21.75 18.89 11.86
CA LEU A 417 -22.40 17.84 12.67
C LEU A 417 -23.93 17.94 12.69
N LEU A 418 -24.51 19.07 12.28
CA LEU A 418 -25.96 19.26 12.15
C LEU A 418 -26.46 19.12 10.71
N LEU A 419 -25.56 18.95 9.74
CA LEU A 419 -25.91 18.83 8.32
C LEU A 419 -26.91 17.70 8.02
N PRO A 420 -26.84 16.51 8.66
CA PRO A 420 -27.84 15.45 8.44
C PRO A 420 -29.27 15.85 8.81
N LEU A 421 -29.46 16.83 9.70
CA LEU A 421 -30.79 17.34 10.10
C LEU A 421 -31.34 18.38 9.13
N TRP A 422 -30.50 18.97 8.29
CA TRP A 422 -30.92 20.00 7.33
C TRP A 422 -32.04 19.56 6.38
N PRO A 423 -32.00 18.39 5.70
CA PRO A 423 -33.09 17.97 4.81
C PRO A 423 -34.41 17.77 5.55
N VAL A 424 -34.37 17.25 6.78
CA VAL A 424 -35.56 17.05 7.63
C VAL A 424 -36.19 18.40 8.01
N LEU A 425 -35.38 19.36 8.46
CA LEU A 425 -35.86 20.70 8.74
C LEU A 425 -36.34 21.41 7.47
N LYS A 426 -35.66 21.22 6.34
CA LYS A 426 -36.06 21.83 5.06
C LYS A 426 -37.42 21.30 4.61
N LEU A 427 -37.68 20.01 4.79
CA LEU A 427 -39.00 19.41 4.54
C LEU A 427 -40.06 20.00 5.47
N GLY A 428 -39.75 20.14 6.76
CA GLY A 428 -40.64 20.80 7.73
C GLY A 428 -40.95 22.26 7.39
N ALA A 429 -39.98 22.97 6.79
CA ALA A 429 -40.18 24.32 6.26
C ALA A 429 -41.16 24.33 5.09
N ILE A 430 -40.97 23.41 4.14
CA ILE A 430 -41.79 23.30 2.92
C ILE A 430 -43.23 22.92 3.26
N SER A 431 -43.44 22.03 4.23
CA SER A 431 -44.78 21.61 4.66
C SER A 431 -45.50 22.62 5.57
N GLY A 432 -44.79 23.65 6.07
CA GLY A 432 -45.32 24.58 7.07
C GLY A 432 -45.43 24.01 8.49
N ILE A 433 -45.31 22.69 8.65
CA ILE A 433 -45.39 22.01 9.96
C ILE A 433 -44.25 22.44 10.87
N GLY A 434 -43.03 22.55 10.34
CA GLY A 434 -41.84 22.96 11.09
C GLY A 434 -42.00 24.35 11.73
N PRO A 435 -42.30 25.41 10.95
CA PRO A 435 -42.61 26.74 11.46
C PRO A 435 -43.77 26.77 12.47
N ALA A 436 -44.85 26.01 12.24
CA ALA A 436 -45.99 25.94 13.15
C ALA A 436 -45.61 25.35 14.52
N ILE A 437 -44.90 24.22 14.53
CA ILE A 437 -44.37 23.59 15.75
C ILE A 437 -43.40 24.56 16.45
N TYR A 438 -42.52 25.20 15.68
CA TYR A 438 -41.58 26.17 16.23
C TYR A 438 -42.29 27.31 16.97
N ARG A 439 -43.31 27.93 16.37
CA ARG A 439 -44.09 29.01 16.99
C ARG A 439 -44.80 28.54 18.26
N TYR A 440 -45.43 27.37 18.19
CA TYR A 440 -46.08 26.77 19.36
C TYR A 440 -45.14 26.66 20.57
N VAL A 441 -43.90 26.21 20.34
CA VAL A 441 -42.86 26.09 21.38
C VAL A 441 -42.31 27.45 21.77
N ALA A 442 -42.01 28.31 20.80
CA ALA A 442 -41.43 29.63 21.02
C ALA A 442 -42.34 30.48 21.93
N ASP A 443 -43.64 30.57 21.61
CA ASP A 443 -44.59 31.42 22.34
C ASP A 443 -44.82 30.94 23.79
N ARG A 444 -44.61 29.64 24.05
CA ARG A 444 -44.82 29.02 25.37
C ARG A 444 -43.53 28.76 26.14
N ARG A 445 -42.35 29.11 25.60
CA ARG A 445 -41.06 28.66 26.15
C ARG A 445 -40.82 29.03 27.61
N ARG A 446 -41.22 30.23 28.06
CA ARG A 446 -41.04 30.67 29.46
C ARG A 446 -41.96 29.91 30.42
N ARG A 447 -43.17 29.55 29.97
CA ARG A 447 -44.11 28.73 30.74
C ARG A 447 -43.67 27.27 30.80
N LEU A 448 -43.16 26.73 29.69
CA LEU A 448 -42.77 25.32 29.57
C LEU A 448 -41.41 25.02 30.24
N TRP A 449 -40.47 25.97 30.20
CA TRP A 449 -39.08 25.74 30.63
C TRP A 449 -38.60 26.67 31.75
N GLY A 450 -39.43 27.61 32.20
CA GLY A 450 -39.07 28.59 33.23
C GLY A 450 -38.11 29.69 32.75
N VAL A 451 -37.76 30.57 33.69
CA VAL A 451 -36.79 31.65 33.52
C VAL A 451 -35.46 31.23 34.15
N CYS A 452 -34.34 31.60 33.54
CA CYS A 452 -33.01 31.30 34.02
C CYS A 452 -32.57 32.36 35.04
N GLU A 453 -32.21 31.96 36.25
CA GLU A 453 -31.70 32.87 37.27
C GLU A 453 -30.24 33.29 37.03
N MET A 454 -29.44 32.45 36.36
CA MET A 454 -28.07 32.78 35.95
C MET A 454 -27.69 32.12 34.62
N PRO A 455 -27.25 32.88 33.60
CA PRO A 455 -26.82 32.32 32.32
C PRO A 455 -25.62 31.39 32.49
N LYS A 456 -25.74 30.15 32.00
CA LYS A 456 -24.70 29.13 32.13
C LYS A 456 -23.76 29.13 30.93
N TYR A 457 -24.16 29.71 29.81
CA TYR A 457 -23.29 29.86 28.65
C TYR A 457 -22.05 30.69 29.00
N ARG A 458 -20.87 30.08 28.84
CA ARG A 458 -19.57 30.76 28.89
C ARG A 458 -19.05 30.88 27.47
N LYS A 459 -18.69 32.10 27.05
CA LYS A 459 -18.04 32.32 25.75
C LYS A 459 -16.78 31.45 25.70
N ARG A 460 -16.74 30.52 24.76
CA ARG A 460 -15.59 29.64 24.59
C ARG A 460 -14.44 30.50 24.05
N SER A 461 -13.33 30.59 24.78
CA SER A 461 -12.16 31.33 24.27
C SER A 461 -11.72 30.71 22.95
N ALA A 462 -11.65 31.51 21.90
CA ALA A 462 -11.19 31.10 20.56
C ALA A 462 -9.67 31.02 20.46
N SER A 463 -8.95 31.41 21.52
CA SER A 463 -7.52 31.29 21.54
C SER A 463 -7.10 29.83 21.53
N LEU A 464 -6.24 29.49 20.57
CA LEU A 464 -5.39 28.31 20.67
C LEU A 464 -4.56 28.41 21.97
N PRO A 465 -4.16 27.29 22.58
CA PRO A 465 -3.23 27.33 23.70
C PRO A 465 -2.00 28.15 23.31
N HIS A 466 -1.70 29.21 24.06
CA HIS A 466 -0.46 29.96 23.88
C HIS A 466 0.69 29.06 24.33
N LEU A 467 1.42 28.50 23.36
CA LEU A 467 2.71 27.88 23.63
C LEU A 467 3.75 29.00 23.74
N PRO A 468 4.75 28.88 24.63
CA PRO A 468 5.76 29.90 24.80
C PRO A 468 6.42 30.26 23.46
N GLU A 469 6.28 31.53 23.06
CA GLU A 469 6.91 32.05 21.84
C GLU A 469 8.43 32.09 22.05
N GLY A 470 9.19 31.49 21.13
CA GLY A 470 10.66 31.62 21.09
C GLY A 470 11.51 30.41 21.50
N SER A 471 10.92 29.31 22.01
CA SER A 471 11.70 28.13 22.45
C SER A 471 11.67 26.92 21.52
N GLY A 472 10.95 26.99 20.40
CA GLY A 472 10.86 25.88 19.46
C GLY A 472 12.22 25.51 18.87
N LEU A 473 12.56 24.22 18.88
CA LEU A 473 13.77 23.65 18.27
C LEU A 473 13.84 23.87 16.73
N GLY A 474 12.81 24.49 16.15
CA GLY A 474 12.68 24.64 14.71
C GLY A 474 12.33 23.32 14.02
N ILE A 475 11.57 22.43 14.68
CA ILE A 475 11.24 21.10 14.14
C ILE A 475 10.58 21.19 12.76
N ALA A 476 9.56 22.03 12.58
CA ALA A 476 8.87 22.15 11.29
C ALA A 476 9.82 22.58 10.14
N PRO A 477 10.63 23.65 10.29
CA PRO A 477 11.70 23.96 9.33
C PRO A 477 12.73 22.83 9.14
N ALA A 478 13.15 22.14 10.21
CA ALA A 478 14.10 21.03 10.12
C ALA A 478 13.55 19.86 9.29
N ILE A 479 12.30 19.49 9.54
CA ILE A 479 11.59 18.45 8.79
C ILE A 479 11.44 18.86 7.33
N ALA A 480 11.13 20.13 7.03
CA ALA A 480 11.03 20.62 5.64
C ALA A 480 12.38 20.57 4.90
N ILE A 481 13.49 20.90 5.58
CA ILE A 481 14.85 20.79 5.04
C ILE A 481 15.21 19.32 4.79
N ALA A 482 15.02 18.46 5.79
CA ALA A 482 15.29 17.04 5.68
C ALA A 482 14.45 16.39 4.56
N PHE A 483 13.16 16.74 4.48
CA PHE A 483 12.27 16.33 3.40
C PHE A 483 12.83 16.70 2.03
N SER A 484 13.33 17.92 1.87
CA SER A 484 13.84 18.39 0.57
C SER A 484 15.14 17.73 0.17
N VAL A 485 16.03 17.45 1.13
CA VAL A 485 17.23 16.64 0.90
C VAL A 485 16.85 15.23 0.44
N LEU A 486 15.90 14.60 1.12
CA LEU A 486 15.46 13.24 0.77
C LEU A 486 14.62 13.18 -0.51
N LEU A 487 13.86 14.22 -0.84
CA LEU A 487 13.14 14.35 -2.11
C LEU A 487 14.14 14.52 -3.26
N ALA A 488 15.15 15.37 -3.10
CA ALA A 488 16.20 15.52 -4.11
C ALA A 488 16.96 14.21 -4.30
N ALA A 489 17.29 13.51 -3.22
CA ALA A 489 17.90 12.18 -3.27
C ALA A 489 17.02 11.17 -4.03
N PHE A 490 15.72 11.13 -3.75
CA PHE A 490 14.77 10.28 -4.47
C PHE A 490 14.73 10.61 -5.96
N VAL A 491 14.61 11.90 -6.33
CA VAL A 491 14.59 12.34 -7.75
C VAL A 491 15.88 11.96 -8.48
N ILE A 492 17.05 12.14 -7.86
CA ILE A 492 18.35 11.74 -8.44
C ILE A 492 18.43 10.22 -8.62
N ALA A 493 17.76 9.44 -7.76
CA ALA A 493 17.73 7.99 -7.81
C ALA A 493 16.73 7.42 -8.83
N ILE A 494 15.75 8.19 -9.34
CA ILE A 494 14.74 7.68 -10.29
C ILE A 494 15.36 6.96 -11.50
N PRO A 495 16.37 7.52 -12.23
CA PRO A 495 16.94 6.86 -13.40
C PRO A 495 17.65 5.54 -13.09
N SER A 496 18.29 5.43 -11.92
CA SER A 496 18.92 4.18 -11.47
C SER A 496 17.90 3.17 -10.97
N GLU A 497 16.93 3.63 -10.18
CA GLU A 497 15.92 2.75 -9.59
C GLU A 497 15.02 2.13 -10.65
N THR A 498 14.82 2.79 -11.79
CA THR A 498 14.06 2.26 -12.92
C THR A 498 14.84 1.22 -13.74
N GLY A 499 16.18 1.20 -13.64
CA GLY A 499 17.06 0.30 -14.38
C GLY A 499 17.34 0.73 -15.83
N TRP A 500 17.00 1.97 -16.19
CA TRP A 500 16.98 2.41 -17.58
C TRP A 500 18.27 3.07 -18.04
N VAL A 501 18.82 3.91 -17.17
CA VAL A 501 20.10 4.55 -17.40
C VAL A 501 21.11 3.85 -16.52
N LYS A 502 22.27 3.49 -17.07
CA LYS A 502 23.40 3.01 -16.26
C LYS A 502 23.58 3.98 -15.09
N GLU A 503 23.60 3.45 -13.88
CA GLU A 503 23.57 4.28 -12.68
C GLU A 503 24.70 5.31 -12.71
N GLY A 504 24.32 6.59 -12.80
CA GLY A 504 25.28 7.69 -12.77
C GLY A 504 26.05 7.71 -11.46
N PRO A 505 27.23 8.34 -11.41
CA PRO A 505 28.02 8.47 -10.18
C PRO A 505 27.22 9.15 -9.06
N ALA A 506 26.37 10.14 -9.40
CA ALA A 506 25.51 10.82 -8.43
C ALA A 506 24.47 9.88 -7.81
N ALA A 507 23.72 9.14 -8.64
CA ALA A 507 22.71 8.18 -8.17
C ALA A 507 23.33 7.08 -7.30
N ARG A 508 24.48 6.52 -7.70
CA ARG A 508 25.23 5.55 -6.88
C ARG A 508 25.69 6.13 -5.56
N THR A 509 26.19 7.36 -5.55
CA THR A 509 26.61 8.03 -4.32
C THR A 509 25.43 8.25 -3.39
N VAL A 510 24.31 8.72 -3.91
CA VAL A 510 23.07 8.92 -3.14
C VAL A 510 22.56 7.59 -2.58
N ALA A 511 22.47 6.54 -3.40
CA ALA A 511 22.08 5.20 -2.95
C ALA A 511 23.05 4.62 -1.92
N HIS A 512 24.35 4.92 -2.03
CA HIS A 512 25.35 4.48 -1.07
C HIS A 512 25.25 5.23 0.26
N VAL A 513 25.08 6.56 0.24
CA VAL A 513 25.07 7.39 1.45
C VAL A 513 23.71 7.33 2.15
N LEU A 514 22.65 7.63 1.40
CA LEU A 514 21.29 7.77 1.94
C LEU A 514 20.47 6.48 1.81
N GLY A 515 20.85 5.58 0.91
CA GLY A 515 20.06 4.37 0.63
C GLY A 515 18.62 4.76 0.31
N ARG A 516 17.68 4.12 1.02
CA ARG A 516 16.25 4.38 0.89
C ARG A 516 15.68 5.25 2.01
N ALA A 517 16.49 6.18 2.54
CA ALA A 517 16.07 7.08 3.60
C ALA A 517 14.77 7.84 3.30
N HIS A 518 14.48 8.11 2.03
CA HIS A 518 13.26 8.79 1.57
C HIS A 518 11.95 8.03 1.92
N LEU A 519 12.02 6.74 2.29
CA LEU A 519 10.89 5.94 2.80
C LEU A 519 10.25 6.50 4.07
N ILE A 520 11.00 7.24 4.91
CA ILE A 520 10.46 7.81 6.16
C ILE A 520 9.45 8.95 5.91
N PHE A 521 9.38 9.44 4.67
CA PHE A 521 8.41 10.45 4.22
C PHE A 521 7.46 9.90 3.15
N GLY A 522 7.36 8.58 3.03
CA GLY A 522 6.46 7.92 2.09
C GLY A 522 6.87 8.05 0.63
N MET A 523 8.12 8.41 0.33
CA MET A 523 8.61 8.37 -1.05
C MET A 523 9.21 7.00 -1.31
N SER A 524 8.89 6.40 -2.45
CA SER A 524 9.54 5.18 -2.93
C SER A 524 9.22 4.94 -4.41
N ARG A 525 9.95 4.01 -5.03
CA ARG A 525 9.57 3.43 -6.32
C ARG A 525 8.23 2.71 -6.20
N ILE A 526 7.27 3.14 -7.01
CA ILE A 526 6.00 2.44 -7.19
C ILE A 526 6.09 1.68 -8.50
N ASP A 527 6.22 0.37 -8.36
CA ASP A 527 6.32 -0.58 -9.44
C ASP A 527 5.23 -1.64 -9.25
N VAL A 528 4.00 -1.22 -9.53
CA VAL A 528 2.80 -2.08 -9.49
C VAL A 528 2.26 -2.17 -10.90
N PHE A 529 1.57 -3.26 -11.23
CA PHE A 529 1.02 -3.41 -12.58
C PHE A 529 2.06 -3.42 -13.68
N ASN A 530 3.28 -3.81 -13.33
CA ASN A 530 4.33 -4.06 -14.29
C ASN A 530 4.08 -5.34 -15.07
N LYS A 531 4.95 -5.61 -16.05
CA LYS A 531 4.91 -6.84 -16.85
C LYS A 531 4.75 -8.10 -16.00
N TYR A 532 5.44 -8.21 -14.86
CA TYR A 532 5.37 -9.41 -14.01
C TYR A 532 4.04 -9.51 -13.26
N ASP A 533 3.54 -8.40 -12.73
CA ASP A 533 2.22 -8.35 -12.10
C ASP A 533 1.14 -8.71 -13.13
N LEU A 534 1.25 -8.19 -14.35
CA LEU A 534 0.37 -8.52 -15.44
C LEU A 534 0.47 -9.98 -15.85
N GLU A 535 1.66 -10.56 -15.90
CA GLU A 535 1.83 -12.00 -16.12
C GLU A 535 1.13 -12.80 -15.01
N VAL A 536 1.26 -12.40 -13.74
CA VAL A 536 0.47 -13.02 -12.65
C VAL A 536 -1.03 -12.94 -12.93
N TYR A 537 -1.52 -11.77 -13.37
CA TYR A 537 -2.95 -11.56 -13.57
C TYR A 537 -3.49 -12.24 -14.84
N LYS A 538 -2.69 -12.34 -15.91
CA LYS A 538 -3.02 -13.09 -17.14
C LYS A 538 -3.31 -14.56 -16.85
N HIS A 539 -2.74 -15.08 -15.77
CA HIS A 539 -2.92 -16.45 -15.33
C HIS A 539 -3.87 -16.49 -14.14
N TYR A 540 -5.17 -16.33 -14.46
CA TYR A 540 -6.23 -16.42 -13.47
C TYR A 540 -6.30 -17.83 -12.88
N VAL A 541 -6.34 -17.89 -11.54
CA VAL A 541 -6.47 -19.13 -10.77
C VAL A 541 -7.73 -19.05 -9.93
N PRO A 542 -8.91 -19.45 -10.43
CA PRO A 542 -10.05 -19.67 -9.56
C PRO A 542 -9.71 -20.84 -8.65
N MET A 543 -9.55 -20.55 -7.36
CA MET A 543 -9.48 -21.60 -6.36
C MET A 543 -10.90 -22.02 -6.02
N GLN A 544 -11.13 -23.32 -6.00
CA GLN A 544 -12.37 -23.97 -5.62
C GLN A 544 -12.04 -24.98 -4.53
N VAL A 545 -13.01 -25.27 -3.67
CA VAL A 545 -12.88 -26.37 -2.72
C VAL A 545 -13.77 -27.50 -3.22
N LYS A 546 -13.16 -28.66 -3.42
CA LYS A 546 -13.81 -29.91 -3.73
C LYS A 546 -14.20 -30.59 -2.42
N ASP A 547 -15.51 -30.70 -2.20
CA ASP A 547 -16.08 -31.42 -1.08
C ASP A 547 -15.95 -32.95 -1.25
N GLN A 548 -16.20 -33.70 -0.17
CA GLN A 548 -16.07 -35.17 -0.20
C GLN A 548 -17.02 -35.84 -1.20
N ASP A 549 -18.13 -35.19 -1.54
CA ASP A 549 -19.09 -35.62 -2.57
C ASP A 549 -18.66 -35.22 -3.99
N GLY A 550 -17.52 -34.55 -4.14
CA GLY A 550 -17.01 -34.04 -5.41
C GLY A 550 -17.62 -32.71 -5.86
N SER A 551 -18.53 -32.11 -5.08
CA SER A 551 -19.09 -30.80 -5.40
C SER A 551 -18.03 -29.71 -5.26
N MET A 552 -18.06 -28.75 -6.19
CA MET A 552 -17.10 -27.66 -6.24
C MET A 552 -17.75 -26.41 -5.67
N SER A 553 -17.17 -25.83 -4.64
CA SER A 553 -17.57 -24.54 -4.09
C SER A 553 -16.49 -23.49 -4.36
N PRO A 554 -16.84 -22.25 -4.76
CA PRO A 554 -15.85 -21.19 -4.94
C PRO A 554 -15.08 -20.97 -3.63
N ALA A 555 -13.77 -21.18 -3.67
CA ALA A 555 -12.90 -20.94 -2.54
C ALA A 555 -12.25 -19.58 -2.74
N VAL A 556 -12.83 -18.53 -2.15
CA VAL A 556 -12.12 -17.25 -2.05
C VAL A 556 -11.03 -17.41 -1.00
N LEU A 557 -9.91 -18.02 -1.38
CA LEU A 557 -8.67 -18.03 -0.62
C LEU A 557 -7.94 -16.70 -0.80
N ILE A 558 -8.69 -15.60 -0.75
CA ILE A 558 -8.10 -14.30 -0.47
C ILE A 558 -8.09 -14.23 1.04
N PRO A 559 -6.94 -14.39 1.70
CA PRO A 559 -6.90 -14.27 3.14
C PRO A 559 -7.43 -12.88 3.50
N ASN A 560 -8.35 -12.82 4.47
CA ASN A 560 -8.91 -11.53 4.94
C ASN A 560 -7.82 -10.61 5.53
N ASN A 561 -6.63 -11.15 5.83
CA ASN A 561 -5.49 -10.36 6.28
C ASN A 561 -4.53 -10.02 5.12
N GLU A 562 -3.96 -8.81 5.16
CA GLU A 562 -3.10 -8.31 4.07
C GLU A 562 -1.77 -9.08 3.97
N THR A 563 -1.32 -9.73 5.05
CA THR A 563 -0.03 -10.42 5.13
C THR A 563 -0.02 -11.73 4.35
N SER A 564 -1.02 -12.58 4.59
CA SER A 564 -1.19 -13.81 3.84
C SER A 564 -1.48 -13.51 2.36
N ARG A 565 -2.22 -12.44 2.05
CA ARG A 565 -2.40 -11.98 0.66
C ARG A 565 -1.06 -11.57 0.02
N SER A 566 -0.20 -10.87 0.75
CA SER A 566 1.13 -10.47 0.26
C SER A 566 2.07 -11.66 0.06
N ARG A 567 2.02 -12.67 0.94
CA ARG A 567 2.75 -13.93 0.76
C ARG A 567 2.28 -14.69 -0.48
N LEU A 568 0.97 -14.89 -0.63
CA LEU A 568 0.39 -15.53 -1.81
C LEU A 568 0.74 -14.79 -3.10
N THR A 569 0.67 -13.46 -3.09
CA THR A 569 1.08 -12.64 -4.25
C THR A 569 2.55 -12.89 -4.60
N ASN A 570 3.43 -13.10 -3.61
CA ASN A 570 4.84 -13.40 -3.87
C ASN A 570 5.02 -14.79 -4.51
N VAL A 571 4.29 -15.79 -4.01
CA VAL A 571 4.28 -17.13 -4.61
C VAL A 571 3.75 -17.07 -6.04
N GLN A 572 2.65 -16.35 -6.25
CA GLN A 572 2.08 -16.10 -7.57
C GLN A 572 3.09 -15.41 -8.49
N ARG A 573 3.86 -14.42 -8.02
CA ARG A 573 4.93 -13.78 -8.81
C ARG A 573 6.07 -14.72 -9.16
N VAL A 574 6.48 -15.59 -8.22
CA VAL A 574 7.49 -16.62 -8.50
C VAL A 574 6.98 -17.60 -9.56
N ILE A 575 5.71 -17.98 -9.46
CA ILE A 575 5.04 -18.85 -10.43
C ILE A 575 4.93 -18.13 -11.77
N ALA A 576 4.50 -16.87 -11.80
CA ALA A 576 4.35 -16.03 -13.00
C ALA A 576 5.63 -15.86 -13.84
N ARG A 577 6.80 -16.17 -13.28
CA ARG A 577 8.08 -16.21 -14.02
C ARG A 577 8.35 -17.54 -14.71
N GLN A 578 7.55 -18.58 -14.47
CA GLN A 578 7.71 -19.91 -15.06
C GLN A 578 6.89 -20.02 -16.35
N PRO A 579 7.43 -20.49 -17.48
CA PRO A 579 6.68 -20.45 -18.74
C PRO A 579 5.46 -21.39 -18.79
N VAL A 580 5.34 -22.35 -17.87
CA VAL A 580 4.09 -23.08 -17.59
C VAL A 580 3.80 -23.10 -16.10
N TYR A 581 2.61 -22.62 -15.76
CA TYR A 581 2.23 -22.09 -14.45
C TYR A 581 1.55 -23.10 -13.52
N CYS A 582 2.07 -24.32 -13.46
CA CYS A 582 1.39 -25.43 -12.80
C CYS A 582 2.13 -25.79 -11.53
N GLY A 583 1.95 -24.97 -10.50
CA GLY A 583 2.69 -25.08 -9.24
C GLY A 583 1.84 -25.66 -8.13
N GLY A 584 2.10 -26.92 -7.77
CA GLY A 584 1.57 -27.54 -6.55
C GLY A 584 1.91 -26.71 -5.31
N ARG A 585 3.06 -26.03 -5.32
CA ARG A 585 3.50 -25.14 -4.26
C ARG A 585 2.54 -23.99 -3.95
N LEU A 586 1.83 -23.42 -4.93
CA LEU A 586 0.86 -22.35 -4.63
C LEU A 586 -0.25 -22.87 -3.72
N ALA A 587 -0.75 -24.05 -4.04
CA ALA A 587 -1.82 -24.70 -3.31
C ALA A 587 -1.32 -25.19 -1.94
N ASP A 588 -0.10 -25.71 -1.87
CA ASP A 588 0.58 -26.06 -0.61
C ASP A 588 0.75 -24.84 0.31
N GLU A 589 1.31 -23.72 -0.19
CA GLU A 589 1.43 -22.50 0.61
C GLU A 589 0.07 -21.92 1.00
N ALA A 590 -0.93 -21.97 0.11
CA ALA A 590 -2.30 -21.55 0.43
C ALA A 590 -2.92 -22.39 1.56
N LEU A 591 -2.75 -23.72 1.53
CA LEU A 591 -3.20 -24.63 2.58
C LEU A 591 -2.47 -24.37 3.90
N ASN A 592 -1.15 -24.18 3.86
CA ASN A 592 -0.34 -23.93 5.06
C ASN A 592 -0.63 -22.57 5.72
N LEU A 593 -1.20 -21.61 4.97
CA LEU A 593 -1.69 -20.35 5.53
C LEU A 593 -3.03 -20.50 6.28
N LEU A 594 -3.71 -21.64 6.17
CA LEU A 594 -4.95 -21.87 6.88
C LEU A 594 -4.71 -22.22 8.36
N PRO A 595 -5.46 -21.57 9.29
CA PRO A 595 -5.51 -21.97 10.69
C PRO A 595 -5.77 -23.47 10.87
N ARG A 596 -5.26 -24.08 11.95
CA ARG A 596 -5.44 -25.52 12.24
C ARG A 596 -6.90 -25.98 12.31
N ASN A 597 -7.81 -25.07 12.61
CA ASN A 597 -9.25 -25.30 12.71
C ASN A 597 -10.03 -24.79 11.49
N HIS A 598 -9.38 -24.42 10.38
CA HIS A 598 -10.06 -23.92 9.20
C HIS A 598 -10.89 -25.03 8.53
N PRO A 599 -12.15 -24.77 8.13
CA PRO A 599 -13.05 -25.79 7.57
C PRO A 599 -12.55 -26.40 6.24
N TYR A 600 -11.59 -25.76 5.58
CA TYR A 600 -10.99 -26.26 4.34
C TYR A 600 -9.81 -27.21 4.57
N ARG A 601 -9.31 -27.40 5.80
CA ARG A 601 -8.21 -28.35 6.06
C ARG A 601 -8.59 -29.80 5.81
N THR A 602 -9.87 -30.15 5.90
CA THR A 602 -10.37 -31.51 5.64
C THR A 602 -10.88 -31.68 4.21
N LYS A 603 -10.72 -30.66 3.36
CA LYS A 603 -11.24 -30.64 1.99
C LYS A 603 -10.08 -30.55 1.01
N THR A 604 -10.34 -30.95 -0.24
CA THR A 604 -9.35 -30.81 -1.31
C THR A 604 -9.51 -29.43 -1.95
N MET A 605 -8.45 -28.63 -1.91
CA MET A 605 -8.37 -27.40 -2.70
C MET A 605 -8.07 -27.74 -4.13
N HIS A 606 -8.92 -27.28 -5.03
CA HIS A 606 -8.74 -27.39 -6.46
C HIS A 606 -8.44 -26.01 -7.04
N ALA A 607 -7.45 -25.92 -7.91
CA ALA A 607 -7.05 -24.68 -8.55
C ALA A 607 -6.80 -24.94 -10.03
N ASP A 608 -7.65 -24.37 -10.88
CA ASP A 608 -7.43 -24.38 -12.32
C ASP A 608 -6.58 -23.18 -12.73
N PHE A 609 -5.64 -23.36 -13.64
CA PHE A 609 -4.80 -22.30 -14.18
C PHE A 609 -5.16 -22.11 -15.65
N TYR A 610 -5.58 -20.90 -16.00
CA TYR A 610 -5.99 -20.57 -17.37
C TYR A 610 -4.96 -19.66 -18.05
N ALA A 611 -4.85 -19.78 -19.37
CA ALA A 611 -4.22 -18.77 -20.21
C ALA A 611 -5.31 -17.87 -20.81
N VAL A 612 -5.20 -16.56 -20.57
CA VAL A 612 -6.04 -15.54 -21.21
C VAL A 612 -5.30 -15.00 -22.43
N ALA A 613 -5.90 -15.11 -23.62
CA ALA A 613 -5.43 -14.36 -24.78
C ALA A 613 -5.81 -12.88 -24.60
N ILE A 614 -4.81 -11.98 -24.59
CA ILE A 614 -5.08 -10.55 -24.47
C ILE A 614 -5.45 -9.99 -25.85
N PRO A 615 -6.60 -9.31 -25.99
CA PRO A 615 -6.91 -8.50 -27.16
C PRO A 615 -5.83 -7.43 -27.35
N GLY A 616 -5.13 -7.38 -28.49
CA GLY A 616 -4.26 -6.25 -28.84
C GLY A 616 -2.75 -6.54 -28.97
N SER A 617 -2.26 -7.71 -28.56
CA SER A 617 -1.01 -8.21 -29.18
C SER A 617 -1.32 -8.49 -30.65
N LYS A 618 -0.36 -8.34 -31.57
CA LYS A 618 -0.54 -8.44 -33.05
C LYS A 618 -1.12 -9.77 -33.57
N ALA A 619 -1.67 -10.64 -32.72
CA ALA A 619 -2.45 -11.80 -33.08
C ALA A 619 -3.67 -11.39 -33.94
N PRO A 620 -4.01 -12.16 -34.98
CA PRO A 620 -5.18 -11.92 -35.83
C PRO A 620 -6.44 -11.76 -34.97
N ARG A 621 -7.28 -10.76 -35.29
CA ARG A 621 -8.51 -10.42 -34.55
C ARG A 621 -9.51 -11.58 -34.43
N ASP A 622 -9.35 -12.62 -35.24
CA ASP A 622 -10.24 -13.77 -35.30
C ASP A 622 -9.94 -14.82 -34.20
N GLU A 623 -8.81 -14.73 -33.48
CA GLU A 623 -8.47 -15.61 -32.34
C GLU A 623 -8.87 -15.03 -30.97
N VAL A 624 -9.47 -13.83 -30.92
CA VAL A 624 -9.86 -13.14 -29.68
C VAL A 624 -11.28 -13.54 -29.22
N SER A 625 -11.68 -14.79 -29.43
CA SER A 625 -12.77 -15.34 -28.61
C SER A 625 -12.19 -15.51 -27.20
N GLY A 626 -12.81 -14.94 -26.17
CA GLY A 626 -12.40 -14.96 -24.75
C GLY A 626 -12.36 -16.35 -24.09
N ASN A 627 -11.95 -17.38 -24.83
CA ASN A 627 -11.80 -18.75 -24.38
C ASN A 627 -10.57 -18.84 -23.49
N LEU A 628 -10.81 -18.75 -22.18
CA LEU A 628 -9.88 -19.23 -21.16
C LEU A 628 -9.48 -20.67 -21.52
N ARG A 629 -8.23 -20.88 -21.92
CA ARG A 629 -7.72 -22.24 -22.17
C ARG A 629 -7.10 -22.76 -20.89
N LEU A 630 -7.68 -23.82 -20.32
CA LEU A 630 -7.10 -24.50 -19.17
C LEU A 630 -5.68 -24.93 -19.52
N VAL A 631 -4.70 -24.56 -18.71
CA VAL A 631 -3.29 -24.98 -18.81
C VAL A 631 -3.08 -26.18 -17.91
N CYS A 632 -3.60 -26.14 -16.69
CA CYS A 632 -3.51 -27.23 -15.73
C CYS A 632 -4.46 -27.05 -14.56
N SER A 633 -4.66 -28.13 -13.83
CA SER A 633 -5.41 -28.18 -12.58
C SER A 633 -4.50 -28.67 -11.47
N VAL A 634 -4.62 -28.09 -10.28
CA VAL A 634 -3.88 -28.48 -9.09
C VAL A 634 -4.87 -28.87 -8.01
N ASP A 635 -4.79 -30.12 -7.56
CA ASP A 635 -5.54 -30.62 -6.40
C ASP A 635 -4.60 -30.72 -5.21
N ALA A 636 -4.87 -29.99 -4.14
CA ALA A 636 -4.08 -30.02 -2.92
C ALA A 636 -4.93 -30.36 -1.69
N HIS A 637 -4.42 -31.23 -0.84
CA HIS A 637 -5.09 -31.67 0.39
C HIS A 637 -4.06 -31.92 1.48
N PHE A 638 -4.51 -31.99 2.73
CA PHE A 638 -3.65 -32.46 3.83
C PHE A 638 -3.62 -33.98 3.84
N ASP A 639 -2.43 -34.57 3.87
CA ASP A 639 -2.24 -36.00 4.08
C ASP A 639 -2.53 -36.40 5.55
N ALA A 640 -2.47 -37.71 5.84
CA ALA A 640 -2.69 -38.24 7.19
C ALA A 640 -1.67 -37.72 8.23
N SER A 641 -0.52 -37.20 7.79
CA SER A 641 0.51 -36.61 8.64
C SER A 641 0.28 -35.10 8.87
N GLY A 642 -0.73 -34.52 8.24
CA GLY A 642 -1.02 -33.09 8.29
C GLY A 642 -0.10 -32.24 7.42
N ASN A 643 0.60 -32.84 6.45
CA ASN A 643 1.35 -32.12 5.44
C ASN A 643 0.46 -31.84 4.24
N ALA A 644 0.54 -30.65 3.65
CA ALA A 644 -0.15 -30.38 2.41
C ALA A 644 0.58 -31.08 1.25
N VAL A 645 -0.19 -31.82 0.45
CA VAL A 645 0.25 -32.55 -0.73
C VAL A 645 -0.54 -32.02 -1.91
N ALA A 646 0.15 -31.63 -2.98
CA ALA A 646 -0.45 -31.10 -4.19
C ALA A 646 -0.15 -32.01 -5.39
N GLN A 647 -1.18 -32.36 -6.14
CA GLN A 647 -1.12 -33.09 -7.40
C GLN A 647 -1.44 -32.14 -8.54
N THR A 648 -0.57 -32.09 -9.55
CA THR A 648 -0.71 -31.20 -10.70
C THR A 648 -1.01 -32.00 -11.96
N THR A 649 -2.12 -31.68 -12.62
CA THR A 649 -2.55 -32.30 -13.88
C THR A 649 -2.48 -31.27 -15.00
N LEU A 650 -1.66 -31.52 -16.03
CA LEU A 650 -1.59 -30.64 -17.21
C LEU A 650 -2.74 -30.97 -18.18
N SER A 651 -3.31 -29.93 -18.79
CA SER A 651 -4.22 -30.11 -19.93
C SER A 651 -3.42 -30.40 -21.21
N ASP A 652 -4.09 -30.76 -22.30
CA ASP A 652 -3.46 -30.88 -23.62
C ASP A 652 -2.81 -29.57 -24.07
N PHE A 653 -3.47 -28.44 -23.82
CA PHE A 653 -2.94 -27.12 -24.14
C PHE A 653 -1.74 -26.75 -23.26
N GLY A 654 -1.79 -27.05 -21.96
CA GLY A 654 -0.65 -26.87 -21.07
C GLY A 654 0.53 -27.73 -21.48
N THR A 655 0.29 -28.99 -21.85
CA THR A 655 1.31 -29.89 -22.41
C THR A 655 1.95 -29.30 -23.67
N GLN A 656 1.15 -28.74 -24.58
CA GLN A 656 1.67 -28.04 -25.78
C GLN A 656 2.49 -26.80 -25.42
N LEU A 657 2.04 -26.00 -24.46
CA LEU A 657 2.78 -24.84 -23.96
C LEU A 657 4.12 -25.25 -23.33
N VAL A 658 4.16 -26.33 -22.53
CA VAL A 658 5.43 -26.81 -21.96
C VAL A 658 6.35 -27.24 -23.11
N ARG A 659 5.86 -28.01 -24.08
CA ARG A 659 6.67 -28.43 -25.23
C ARG A 659 7.28 -27.25 -25.97
N LYS A 660 6.45 -26.25 -26.30
CA LYS A 660 6.87 -25.05 -27.03
C LYS A 660 7.84 -24.19 -26.22
N ALA A 661 7.57 -23.97 -24.94
CA ALA A 661 8.34 -23.02 -24.15
C ALA A 661 9.67 -23.57 -23.63
N TYR A 662 9.80 -24.90 -23.51
CA TYR A 662 10.99 -25.53 -22.92
C TYR A 662 11.86 -26.25 -23.94
N PHE A 663 11.31 -26.74 -25.06
CA PHE A 663 12.05 -27.66 -25.94
C PHE A 663 12.12 -27.20 -27.40
N ASP A 664 11.48 -26.08 -27.75
CA ASP A 664 11.46 -25.47 -29.11
C ASP A 664 11.24 -26.49 -30.24
N SER A 665 10.59 -27.63 -29.93
CA SER A 665 10.44 -28.74 -30.85
C SER A 665 9.08 -29.42 -30.67
N GLU A 666 8.41 -29.63 -31.79
CA GLU A 666 7.13 -30.34 -31.87
C GLU A 666 7.29 -31.87 -31.68
N ARG A 667 8.54 -32.37 -31.58
CA ARG A 667 8.87 -33.81 -31.67
C ARG A 667 8.87 -34.58 -30.35
N VAL A 668 8.54 -33.96 -29.22
CA VAL A 668 8.52 -34.66 -27.93
C VAL A 668 7.22 -35.45 -27.77
N THR A 669 7.23 -36.73 -28.13
CA THR A 669 6.12 -37.69 -27.91
C THR A 669 6.54 -38.79 -26.93
N GLY A 670 5.83 -38.95 -25.80
CA GLY A 670 6.05 -40.05 -24.84
C GLY A 670 5.79 -39.70 -23.37
N PRO A 671 6.08 -40.63 -22.43
CA PRO A 671 6.00 -40.46 -20.97
C PRO A 671 7.13 -39.57 -20.40
N TRP A 672 7.41 -38.44 -21.07
CA TRP A 672 8.42 -37.47 -20.65
C TRP A 672 7.95 -36.62 -19.46
N LEU A 673 6.63 -36.43 -19.35
CA LEU A 673 6.06 -35.53 -18.35
C LEU A 673 6.31 -36.04 -16.92
N ASP A 674 6.10 -37.34 -16.69
CA ASP A 674 6.38 -37.98 -15.40
C ASP A 674 7.86 -37.84 -15.01
N SER A 675 8.75 -37.94 -16.00
CA SER A 675 10.18 -37.69 -15.80
C SER A 675 10.40 -36.24 -15.39
N VAL A 676 9.91 -35.24 -16.14
CA VAL A 676 10.12 -33.82 -15.80
C VAL A 676 9.54 -33.44 -14.43
N GLN A 677 8.36 -33.96 -14.08
CA GLN A 677 7.74 -33.74 -12.76
C GLN A 677 8.54 -34.35 -11.61
N SER A 678 9.48 -35.25 -11.90
CA SER A 678 10.31 -35.91 -10.90
C SER A 678 11.75 -35.39 -10.80
N PHE A 679 12.09 -34.33 -11.54
CA PHE A 679 13.46 -33.82 -11.56
C PHE A 679 13.96 -33.48 -10.14
N PRO A 680 15.09 -34.05 -9.67
CA PRO A 680 15.52 -33.96 -8.26
C PRO A 680 16.19 -32.62 -7.95
N CYS A 681 15.41 -31.55 -8.02
CA CYS A 681 15.87 -30.17 -7.98
C CYS A 681 16.74 -29.84 -6.76
N THR A 682 16.31 -30.27 -5.58
CA THR A 682 17.06 -30.05 -4.33
C THR A 682 18.44 -30.68 -4.40
N MET A 683 18.56 -31.90 -4.94
CA MET A 683 19.84 -32.60 -5.02
C MET A 683 20.74 -31.98 -6.10
N GLU A 684 20.21 -31.59 -7.25
CA GLU A 684 20.96 -30.87 -8.29
C GLU A 684 21.46 -29.50 -7.79
N SER A 685 20.67 -28.81 -6.98
CA SER A 685 21.13 -27.57 -6.32
C SER A 685 22.28 -27.80 -5.37
N GLN A 686 22.24 -28.90 -4.60
CA GLN A 686 23.31 -29.26 -3.67
C GLN A 686 24.57 -29.65 -4.42
N ARG A 687 24.43 -30.34 -5.56
CA ARG A 687 25.51 -30.65 -6.49
C ARG A 687 26.18 -29.39 -7.02
N VAL A 688 25.43 -28.42 -7.57
CA VAL A 688 26.00 -27.14 -8.03
C VAL A 688 26.67 -26.38 -6.89
N ALA A 689 26.05 -26.33 -5.70
CA ALA A 689 26.62 -25.67 -4.53
C ALA A 689 27.89 -26.37 -4.02
N TYR A 690 28.00 -27.69 -4.18
CA TYR A 690 29.21 -28.44 -3.89
C TYR A 690 30.31 -28.06 -4.90
N TRP A 691 30.03 -28.15 -6.20
CA TRP A 691 30.96 -27.77 -7.26
C TRP A 691 31.49 -26.33 -7.10
N LEU A 692 30.61 -25.36 -6.81
CA LEU A 692 30.99 -23.97 -6.58
C LEU A 692 31.96 -23.78 -5.40
N ARG A 693 31.96 -24.67 -4.41
CA ARG A 693 32.88 -24.60 -3.27
C ARG A 693 34.25 -25.17 -3.59
N THR A 694 34.32 -26.12 -4.50
CA THR A 694 35.49 -26.98 -4.72
C THR A 694 36.20 -26.70 -6.05
N SER A 695 35.51 -26.16 -7.05
CA SER A 695 36.00 -26.05 -8.43
C SER A 695 35.73 -24.69 -9.09
N ALA A 696 35.27 -23.68 -8.34
CA ALA A 696 34.96 -22.35 -8.88
C ALA A 696 36.19 -21.51 -9.28
N ALA A 697 37.41 -21.99 -9.06
CA ALA A 697 38.62 -21.25 -9.40
C ALA A 697 38.77 -21.12 -10.93
N GLY A 698 38.90 -19.89 -11.43
CA GLY A 698 39.05 -19.60 -12.86
C GLY A 698 37.74 -19.52 -13.65
N VAL A 699 36.59 -19.72 -12.99
CA VAL A 699 35.27 -19.57 -13.62
C VAL A 699 34.94 -18.08 -13.75
N PRO A 700 34.48 -17.59 -14.92
CA PRO A 700 34.09 -16.20 -15.11
C PRO A 700 33.01 -15.76 -14.09
N GLU A 701 33.09 -14.51 -13.62
CA GLU A 701 32.17 -13.98 -12.61
C GLU A 701 30.70 -14.07 -13.04
N SER A 702 30.41 -13.85 -14.33
CA SER A 702 29.05 -13.99 -14.88
C SER A 702 28.50 -15.41 -14.75
N GLU A 703 29.33 -16.44 -14.94
CA GLU A 703 28.95 -17.85 -14.77
C GLU A 703 28.71 -18.17 -13.29
N LEU A 704 29.57 -17.65 -12.40
CA LEU A 704 29.42 -17.81 -10.95
C LEU A 704 28.10 -17.20 -10.46
N VAL A 705 27.72 -16.02 -10.97
CA VAL A 705 26.45 -15.38 -10.64
C VAL A 705 25.27 -16.28 -11.05
N ALA A 706 25.27 -16.80 -12.29
CA ALA A 706 24.22 -17.68 -12.78
C ALA A 706 24.10 -18.98 -11.94
N LEU A 707 25.23 -19.59 -11.57
CA LEU A 707 25.28 -20.79 -10.73
C LEU A 707 24.82 -20.52 -9.29
N TRP A 708 25.23 -19.39 -8.71
CA TRP A 708 24.75 -18.97 -7.38
C TRP A 708 23.25 -18.67 -7.39
N ASP A 709 22.73 -18.06 -8.45
CA ASP A 709 21.30 -17.82 -8.60
C ASP A 709 20.51 -19.13 -8.72
N PHE A 710 21.03 -20.15 -9.42
CA PHE A 710 20.43 -21.49 -9.43
C PHE A 710 20.37 -22.06 -8.01
N THR A 711 21.49 -22.12 -7.29
CA THR A 711 21.54 -22.75 -5.96
C THR A 711 20.64 -22.05 -4.93
N ARG A 712 20.48 -20.72 -5.03
CA ARG A 712 19.57 -19.96 -4.17
C ARG A 712 18.10 -20.15 -4.54
N SER A 713 17.80 -20.26 -5.83
CA SER A 713 16.42 -20.23 -6.33
C SER A 713 15.80 -21.62 -6.53
N SER A 714 16.61 -22.64 -6.77
CA SER A 714 16.22 -24.05 -7.00
C SER A 714 15.41 -24.65 -5.86
N LYS A 715 15.73 -24.34 -4.59
CA LYS A 715 14.90 -24.76 -3.45
C LYS A 715 13.46 -24.26 -3.54
N ASN A 716 13.23 -23.25 -4.39
CA ASN A 716 11.93 -22.65 -4.60
C ASN A 716 11.28 -23.05 -5.92
N PHE A 717 11.94 -23.84 -6.76
CA PHE A 717 11.44 -24.19 -8.08
C PHE A 717 10.73 -25.54 -8.07
N GLU A 718 9.60 -25.57 -8.78
CA GLU A 718 8.99 -26.82 -9.20
C GLU A 718 9.97 -27.59 -10.11
N PRO A 719 9.90 -28.93 -10.15
CA PRO A 719 10.79 -29.77 -10.95
C PRO A 719 10.97 -29.29 -12.41
N MET A 720 9.90 -28.85 -13.07
CA MET A 720 9.95 -28.32 -14.44
C MET A 720 10.74 -27.01 -14.55
N ALA A 721 10.47 -26.05 -13.65
CA ALA A 721 11.17 -24.76 -13.62
C ALA A 721 12.64 -24.96 -13.28
N CYS A 722 12.92 -25.90 -12.38
CA CYS A 722 14.27 -26.26 -11.99
C CYS A 722 15.06 -26.89 -13.14
N LEU A 723 14.45 -27.81 -13.90
CA LEU A 723 15.06 -28.39 -15.08
C LEU A 723 15.44 -27.33 -16.12
N ARG A 724 14.56 -26.36 -16.40
CA ARG A 724 14.87 -25.26 -17.30
C ARG A 724 16.00 -24.40 -16.79
N PHE A 725 15.96 -24.05 -15.50
CA PHE A 725 17.02 -23.25 -14.92
C PHE A 725 18.34 -24.01 -14.98
N HIS A 726 18.33 -25.32 -14.69
CA HIS A 726 19.48 -26.20 -14.85
C HIS A 726 19.99 -26.19 -16.29
N ALA A 727 19.13 -26.37 -17.30
CA ALA A 727 19.51 -26.31 -18.71
C ALA A 727 20.07 -24.94 -19.12
N TYR A 728 19.47 -23.85 -18.65
CA TYR A 728 19.97 -22.50 -18.85
C TYR A 728 21.33 -22.29 -18.18
N THR A 729 21.50 -22.78 -16.95
CA THR A 729 22.76 -22.74 -16.22
C THR A 729 23.84 -23.54 -16.92
N MET A 730 23.52 -24.70 -17.48
CA MET A 730 24.47 -25.49 -18.30
C MET A 730 24.92 -24.71 -19.53
N LYS A 731 24.01 -23.99 -20.20
CA LYS A 731 24.32 -23.12 -21.34
C LYS A 731 25.12 -21.86 -20.96
N ALA A 732 24.77 -21.25 -19.83
CA ALA A 732 25.37 -20.01 -19.36
C ALA A 732 26.71 -20.22 -18.65
N ALA A 733 27.00 -21.44 -18.18
CA ALA A 733 28.24 -21.82 -17.52
C ALA A 733 28.87 -23.07 -18.18
N PRO A 734 29.44 -22.94 -19.39
CA PRO A 734 30.02 -24.07 -20.12
C PRO A 734 31.11 -24.81 -19.34
N SER A 735 31.83 -24.09 -18.48
CA SER A 735 32.87 -24.65 -17.60
C SER A 735 32.30 -25.71 -16.63
N TYR A 736 31.10 -25.45 -16.12
CA TYR A 736 30.37 -26.40 -15.28
C TYR A 736 29.82 -27.57 -16.11
N ALA A 737 29.25 -27.28 -17.29
CA ALA A 737 28.73 -28.31 -18.18
C ALA A 737 29.80 -29.29 -18.65
N ALA A 738 30.98 -28.78 -19.01
CA ALA A 738 32.11 -29.58 -19.51
C ALA A 738 32.69 -30.54 -18.48
N THR A 739 32.51 -30.27 -17.19
CA THR A 739 33.13 -31.09 -16.14
C THR A 739 32.30 -32.30 -15.73
N GLU A 740 31.03 -32.44 -16.16
CA GLU A 740 29.95 -33.44 -15.86
C GLU A 740 29.99 -34.15 -14.48
N SER A 741 31.15 -34.64 -14.07
CA SER A 741 31.56 -35.02 -12.72
C SER A 741 31.80 -33.84 -11.77
N LEU A 742 31.32 -33.99 -10.54
CA LEU A 742 31.80 -33.23 -9.39
C LEU A 742 33.29 -33.56 -9.12
N PRO A 743 34.05 -32.67 -8.47
CA PRO A 743 35.42 -32.99 -8.03
C PRO A 743 35.44 -34.20 -7.08
N SER A 744 36.59 -34.89 -7.08
CA SER A 744 36.80 -36.12 -6.33
C SER A 744 36.54 -35.94 -4.83
N GLY A 745 35.69 -36.79 -4.26
CA GLY A 745 35.41 -36.82 -2.83
C GLY A 745 34.23 -37.72 -2.46
N ALA A 746 34.25 -38.27 -1.25
CA ALA A 746 33.17 -39.13 -0.74
C ALA A 746 31.80 -38.40 -0.71
N ASP A 747 31.80 -37.10 -0.41
CA ASP A 747 30.59 -36.27 -0.41
C ASP A 747 29.98 -36.09 -1.81
N SER A 748 30.84 -36.00 -2.82
CA SER A 748 30.44 -35.83 -4.22
C SER A 748 29.70 -37.06 -4.73
N CYS A 749 30.26 -38.24 -4.49
CA CYS A 749 29.65 -39.50 -4.91
C CYS A 749 28.31 -39.78 -4.18
N ARG A 750 28.19 -39.41 -2.91
CA ARG A 750 26.91 -39.51 -2.18
C ARG A 750 25.82 -38.63 -2.82
N ILE A 751 26.17 -37.43 -3.27
CA ILE A 751 25.22 -36.53 -3.95
C ILE A 751 24.83 -37.08 -5.33
N GLU A 752 25.81 -37.51 -6.14
CA GLU A 752 25.59 -38.05 -7.48
C GLU A 752 24.75 -39.34 -7.47
N SER A 753 25.06 -40.28 -6.58
CA SER A 753 24.29 -41.53 -6.44
C SER A 753 22.86 -41.28 -5.94
N GLY A 754 22.66 -40.26 -5.07
CA GLY A 754 21.34 -39.80 -4.65
C GLY A 754 20.51 -39.25 -5.83
N ILE A 755 21.11 -38.41 -6.66
CA ILE A 755 20.47 -37.87 -7.89
C ILE A 755 20.11 -39.01 -8.84
N ALA A 756 21.05 -39.93 -9.09
CA ALA A 756 20.83 -41.07 -9.97
C ALA A 756 19.68 -41.95 -9.47
N THR A 757 19.63 -42.23 -8.17
CA THR A 757 18.54 -43.01 -7.56
C THR A 757 17.19 -42.31 -7.72
N ALA A 758 17.15 -40.99 -7.49
CA ALA A 758 15.94 -40.20 -7.65
C ALA A 758 15.46 -40.12 -9.10
N MET A 759 16.37 -40.05 -10.08
CA MET A 759 16.02 -40.09 -11.50
C MET A 759 15.59 -41.49 -11.96
N ALA A 760 16.17 -42.55 -11.37
CA ALA A 760 15.86 -43.93 -11.75
C ALA A 760 14.54 -44.45 -11.20
N SER A 761 14.05 -43.89 -10.09
CA SER A 761 12.77 -44.29 -9.50
C SER A 761 11.56 -43.86 -10.33
N THR A 762 11.70 -42.88 -11.22
CA THR A 762 10.54 -42.19 -11.78
C THR A 762 10.20 -42.55 -13.21
N ALA A 763 11.14 -43.03 -14.02
CA ALA A 763 10.81 -43.44 -15.38
C ALA A 763 11.94 -44.16 -16.16
N LEU A 764 12.75 -45.01 -15.55
CA LEU A 764 13.93 -45.57 -16.22
C LEU A 764 13.84 -47.09 -16.47
N THR A 765 14.56 -47.59 -17.49
CA THR A 765 14.67 -49.00 -17.87
C THR A 765 15.27 -49.83 -16.73
N ALA A 766 15.21 -51.17 -16.82
CA ALA A 766 15.84 -52.05 -15.84
C ALA A 766 17.34 -51.75 -15.67
N ASP A 767 18.05 -51.55 -16.78
CA ASP A 767 19.50 -51.28 -16.83
C ASP A 767 19.89 -49.96 -16.13
N GLN A 768 19.02 -48.96 -16.21
CA GLN A 768 19.24 -47.67 -15.54
C GLN A 768 18.98 -47.76 -14.04
N ARG A 769 17.99 -48.55 -13.62
CA ARG A 769 17.76 -48.86 -12.20
C ARG A 769 18.93 -49.67 -11.62
N GLU A 770 19.47 -50.61 -12.40
CA GLU A 770 20.69 -51.34 -12.06
C GLU A 770 21.89 -50.39 -11.95
N SER A 771 22.08 -49.48 -12.91
CA SER A 771 23.15 -48.48 -12.87
C SER A 771 23.04 -47.57 -11.63
N ALA A 772 21.85 -47.15 -11.23
CA ALA A 772 21.65 -46.38 -10.01
C ALA A 772 21.98 -47.20 -8.74
N ALA A 773 21.64 -48.48 -8.72
CA ALA A 773 22.02 -49.39 -7.63
C ALA A 773 23.54 -49.57 -7.54
N LEU A 774 24.21 -49.76 -8.69
CA LEU A 774 25.67 -49.84 -8.78
C LEU A 774 26.36 -48.54 -8.35
N ALA A 775 25.80 -47.39 -8.68
CA ALA A 775 26.28 -46.09 -8.20
C ALA A 775 26.19 -45.99 -6.67
N THR A 776 25.08 -46.43 -6.08
CA THR A 776 24.88 -46.44 -4.62
C THR A 776 25.87 -47.37 -3.92
N GLU A 777 26.12 -48.56 -4.48
CA GLU A 777 27.08 -49.52 -3.93
C GLU A 777 28.53 -49.05 -4.07
N ALA A 778 28.89 -48.45 -5.20
CA ALA A 778 30.17 -47.78 -5.36
C ALA A 778 30.36 -46.66 -4.33
N SER A 779 29.30 -45.88 -4.05
CA SER A 779 29.32 -44.86 -2.99
C SER A 779 29.58 -45.41 -1.61
N ARG A 780 29.02 -46.58 -1.26
CA ARG A 780 29.25 -47.24 0.03
C ARG A 780 30.68 -47.74 0.18
N ARG A 781 31.28 -48.22 -0.90
CA ARG A 781 32.67 -48.72 -0.95
C ARG A 781 33.72 -47.62 -1.06
N GLY A 782 33.30 -46.37 -1.28
CA GLY A 782 34.21 -45.25 -1.52
C GLY A 782 34.88 -45.28 -2.90
N ASP A 783 34.35 -46.07 -3.84
CA ASP A 783 34.83 -46.15 -5.22
C ASP A 783 34.24 -44.99 -6.05
N PHE A 784 34.97 -43.87 -6.04
CA PHE A 784 34.53 -42.63 -6.68
C PHE A 784 34.34 -42.77 -8.20
N ASP A 785 35.27 -43.42 -8.88
CA ASP A 785 35.28 -43.52 -10.34
C ASP A 785 34.13 -44.42 -10.83
N ALA A 786 33.85 -45.52 -10.13
CA ALA A 786 32.67 -46.33 -10.44
C ALA A 786 31.37 -45.54 -10.18
N CYS A 787 31.27 -44.87 -9.04
CA CYS A 787 30.10 -44.09 -8.67
C CYS A 787 29.77 -42.97 -9.65
N SER A 788 30.79 -42.20 -10.06
CA SER A 788 30.67 -41.12 -11.03
C SER A 788 30.22 -41.64 -12.40
N ARG A 789 30.86 -42.72 -12.90
CA ARG A 789 30.48 -43.34 -14.18
C ARG A 789 29.04 -43.84 -14.20
N TYR A 790 28.62 -44.57 -13.16
CA TYR A 790 27.26 -45.10 -13.10
C TYR A 790 26.21 -43.99 -12.93
N SER A 791 26.48 -42.97 -12.10
CA SER A 791 25.58 -41.83 -11.92
C SER A 791 25.45 -41.00 -13.21
N ALA A 792 26.56 -40.75 -13.91
CA ALA A 792 26.57 -40.03 -15.19
C ALA A 792 25.77 -40.77 -16.26
N SER A 793 25.85 -42.10 -16.32
CA SER A 793 25.05 -42.93 -17.24
C SER A 793 23.55 -42.73 -17.02
N VAL A 794 23.10 -42.82 -15.75
CA VAL A 794 21.69 -42.62 -15.38
C VAL A 794 21.22 -41.22 -15.74
N ARG A 795 22.02 -40.20 -15.38
CA ARG A 795 21.68 -38.78 -15.62
C ARG A 795 21.61 -38.45 -17.11
N ARG A 796 22.58 -38.93 -17.90
CA ARG A 796 22.59 -38.75 -19.36
C ARG A 796 21.34 -39.35 -19.99
N ALA A 797 21.00 -40.56 -19.61
CA ALA A 797 19.85 -41.24 -20.20
C ALA A 797 18.51 -40.62 -19.76
N TYR A 798 18.43 -40.14 -18.50
CA TYR A 798 17.32 -39.33 -18.03
C TYR A 798 17.19 -38.01 -18.84
N LEU A 799 18.28 -37.28 -19.02
CA LEU A 799 18.28 -36.02 -19.77
C LEU A 799 17.96 -36.22 -21.24
N GLN A 800 18.47 -37.28 -21.88
CA GLN A 800 18.11 -37.65 -23.26
C GLN A 800 16.62 -37.96 -23.39
N ARG A 801 16.03 -38.67 -22.41
CA ARG A 801 14.59 -38.95 -22.39
C ARG A 801 13.75 -37.68 -22.24
N VAL A 802 14.22 -36.75 -21.42
CA VAL A 802 13.48 -35.51 -21.09
C VAL A 802 13.62 -34.44 -22.17
N ILE A 803 14.83 -34.27 -22.72
CA ILE A 803 15.18 -33.21 -23.66
C ILE A 803 15.08 -33.71 -25.12
N GLY A 804 14.98 -35.03 -25.33
CA GLY A 804 14.97 -35.69 -26.64
C GLY A 804 16.38 -35.89 -27.22
N ASP A 805 16.46 -36.42 -28.45
CA ASP A 805 17.69 -36.55 -29.25
C ASP A 805 18.23 -35.19 -29.75
N LEU A 806 18.00 -34.10 -29.01
CA LEU A 806 18.74 -32.88 -29.22
C LEU A 806 20.23 -33.26 -29.08
N PRO A 807 21.06 -33.08 -30.12
CA PRO A 807 22.44 -33.50 -30.06
C PRO A 807 23.06 -32.86 -28.83
N LEU A 808 23.62 -33.68 -27.93
CA LEU A 808 24.32 -33.19 -26.73
C LEU A 808 25.42 -32.16 -27.12
N GLY A 809 25.92 -32.22 -28.36
CA GLY A 809 26.82 -31.22 -28.95
C GLY A 809 26.20 -29.87 -29.35
N ALA A 810 24.89 -29.67 -29.24
CA ALA A 810 24.24 -28.35 -29.31
C ALA A 810 24.10 -27.69 -27.91
N PHE A 811 24.45 -28.43 -26.85
CA PHE A 811 24.55 -27.93 -25.47
C PHE A 811 26.01 -27.69 -25.01
N HIS A 812 26.99 -28.22 -25.74
CA HIS A 812 28.39 -27.75 -25.72
C HIS A 812 28.54 -26.56 -26.66
#